data_AF-A0A4Q4WH28-F1
#
_entry.id   AF-A0A4Q4WH28-F1
#
_cell.length_a   1.000
_cell.length_b   1.000
_cell.length_c   1.000
_cell.angle_alpha   90.00
_cell.angle_beta   90.00
_cell.angle_gamma   90.00
#
_symmetry.space_group_name_H-M   'P 1'
#
loop_
_entity.id
_entity.type
_entity.pdbx_description
1 polymer ?
#
loop_
_entity_poly.entity_id
_entity_poly.type
_entity_poly.pdbx_seq_one_letter_code
_entity_poly.pdbx_strand_id
1 'polypeptide(L)'
;MVAFGFKTAALAALFTQATAILDARETNTQYVLENDRLHVAVSKSNGQMVEVVLDGEDLLGPVSGNTGKGPYVDCSCVPSGFWTPGGSNSKRFELYKGADGTGTAYGGVMMEDRYAETNQTIAQWWFLRDGETGLHLFTRVAYYNEARPFLRGLGELRTLFRPNTPLWTHLSGSDGNWAPIPSREAYADGITVQDATTYLGNTTDDAYVQQYSDYFTKYTFTEAWRDHDVHGQYADGSTSSDGNTYGAWLVHNTRETYYGGPLHADLVVDGIVYNYMVSGHYGAPTPNITHGFDRIWGPQYYHFNKGGPDTTLAELRADAAQYADPEWNAEFYDSIAEHVPHYAPSSRRATFRAAIKLPKGAKRPIAVLSENGQDFQLNVFDQNSLQYWADVDPATGAVEIPRVREGTYRLTVYADGVFGWFIEDDVEVSRSEANKARQFRWKPESAGREVWRIGVPDKSAGEYKHGYAPDTSTPLQPEQYRIYWAKWDFPTDFPEGVVFTIGESDEAEDFNYVHWSVFFGYANFLRPEPYYENVNNWTIRFDLGAEDLRDASTGTLTVQFAGVKTANGNNKWAELPDEPYSNLPYTVALNGKDVETWVIPRIRSGSCGVRSGVICQNFDHKFEFPAGELKEGTNEFVLSLPFNATNKETALLPGTTILQSEEVADRTVQYLLWWLGKYSETQQPMELDLFLRYMVFGLLEDVVFSKPFGFITEILPKGQLFNTAMETVSERQKNVDAYSDLVAH
;
A
#
# COMPACT_ATOMS: atom_id res chain seq x y z
N MET A 1 56.30 26.82 21.01
CA MET A 1 56.07 28.09 21.74
C MET A 1 55.07 28.93 20.97
N VAL A 2 54.52 29.99 21.60
CA VAL A 2 53.31 30.74 21.22
C VAL A 2 52.03 29.97 21.58
N ALA A 3 51.19 30.62 22.38
CA ALA A 3 49.87 30.17 22.80
C ALA A 3 48.96 31.39 22.97
N PHE A 4 47.81 31.38 22.29
CA PHE A 4 46.66 32.28 22.44
C PHE A 4 45.44 31.52 21.88
N GLY A 5 44.24 31.62 22.43
CA GLY A 5 43.84 32.28 23.67
C GLY A 5 42.31 32.33 23.75
N PHE A 6 41.71 31.59 24.69
CA PHE A 6 40.26 31.51 24.81
C PHE A 6 39.61 32.86 25.10
N LYS A 7 38.52 33.18 24.39
CA LYS A 7 37.57 34.26 24.72
C LYS A 7 36.14 33.75 24.59
N THR A 8 35.63 33.15 25.67
CA THR A 8 34.20 32.91 25.85
C THR A 8 33.48 34.23 26.11
N ALA A 9 32.74 34.73 25.12
CA ALA A 9 31.82 35.85 25.29
C ALA A 9 30.44 35.31 25.71
N ALA A 10 30.17 35.27 27.02
CA ALA A 10 28.86 34.89 27.53
C ALA A 10 27.86 36.04 27.35
N LEU A 11 27.11 36.03 26.24
CA LEU A 11 26.00 36.94 26.02
C LEU A 11 24.72 36.35 26.62
N ALA A 12 24.38 36.80 27.83
CA ALA A 12 23.17 36.37 28.52
C ALA A 12 21.92 37.01 27.89
N ALA A 13 21.46 36.43 26.77
CA ALA A 13 20.17 36.76 26.20
C ALA A 13 19.05 36.27 27.15
N LEU A 14 18.52 37.19 27.95
CA LEU A 14 17.26 36.99 28.66
C LEU A 14 16.12 36.97 27.64
N PHE A 15 15.94 35.82 27.01
CA PHE A 15 14.68 35.49 26.34
C PHE A 15 13.59 35.46 27.40
N THR A 16 12.85 36.56 27.51
CA THR A 16 11.47 36.48 27.99
C THR A 16 10.72 35.61 27.00
N GLN A 17 10.59 34.32 27.30
CA GLN A 17 9.54 33.51 26.71
C GLN A 17 8.21 34.16 27.09
N ALA A 18 7.70 35.00 26.19
CA ALA A 18 6.28 35.14 26.05
C ALA A 18 5.80 33.75 25.59
N THR A 19 5.42 32.91 26.55
CA THR A 19 4.59 31.76 26.26
C THR A 19 3.28 32.34 25.75
N ALA A 20 3.14 32.43 24.42
CA ALA A 20 1.82 32.35 23.83
C ALA A 20 1.17 31.08 24.37
N ILE A 21 -0.10 31.18 24.76
CA ILE A 21 -0.84 30.09 25.35
C ILE A 21 -1.88 29.72 24.32
N LEU A 22 -1.85 28.47 23.87
CA LEU A 22 -2.90 27.87 23.06
C LEU A 22 -4.31 28.25 23.59
N ASP A 23 -5.08 28.98 22.79
CA ASP A 23 -6.46 29.35 23.12
C ASP A 23 -7.46 28.47 22.37
N ALA A 24 -8.06 27.55 23.12
CA ALA A 24 -9.27 26.86 22.72
C ALA A 24 -10.50 27.67 23.18
N ARG A 25 -11.36 28.17 22.29
CA ARG A 25 -12.50 29.03 22.71
C ARG A 25 -13.81 28.73 21.99
N GLU A 26 -14.90 29.01 22.67
CA GLU A 26 -16.26 28.96 22.11
C GLU A 26 -16.73 30.37 21.74
N THR A 27 -17.26 30.54 20.52
CA THR A 27 -17.89 31.77 20.06
C THR A 27 -19.40 31.55 19.84
N ASN A 28 -20.14 32.57 19.42
CA ASN A 28 -21.55 32.39 19.04
C ASN A 28 -21.74 31.42 17.86
N THR A 29 -20.72 31.25 17.00
CA THR A 29 -20.79 30.55 15.71
C THR A 29 -19.85 29.36 15.57
N GLN A 30 -18.77 29.28 16.35
CA GLN A 30 -17.69 28.30 16.21
C GLN A 30 -17.16 27.81 17.57
N TYR A 31 -16.38 26.74 17.51
CA TYR A 31 -15.31 26.43 18.45
C TYR A 31 -13.98 26.62 17.72
N VAL A 32 -13.03 27.31 18.34
CA VAL A 32 -11.72 27.64 17.77
C VAL A 32 -10.63 26.96 18.59
N LEU A 33 -9.56 26.50 17.94
CA LEU A 33 -8.29 26.11 18.55
C LEU A 33 -7.19 26.93 17.87
N GLU A 34 -6.34 27.62 18.64
CA GLU A 34 -5.38 28.59 18.09
C GLU A 34 -4.10 28.67 18.92
N ASN A 35 -2.94 28.57 18.28
CA ASN A 35 -1.63 28.95 18.85
C ASN A 35 -0.97 30.05 17.99
N ASP A 36 0.30 30.40 18.25
CA ASP A 36 1.05 31.44 17.53
C ASP A 36 1.13 31.25 16.00
N ARG A 37 0.88 30.03 15.49
CA ARG A 37 1.05 29.66 14.07
C ARG A 37 -0.21 29.14 13.41
N LEU A 38 -0.91 28.22 14.08
CA LEU A 38 -2.08 27.53 13.52
C LEU A 38 -3.36 27.98 14.22
N HIS A 39 -4.30 28.51 13.45
CA HIS A 39 -5.67 28.80 13.85
C HIS A 39 -6.64 27.88 13.09
N VAL A 40 -7.54 27.20 13.80
CA VAL A 40 -8.60 26.38 13.18
C VAL A 40 -9.96 26.60 13.86
N ALA A 41 -11.05 26.56 13.07
CA ALA A 41 -12.41 26.72 13.60
C ALA A 41 -13.39 25.64 13.10
N VAL A 42 -14.09 25.00 14.04
CA VAL A 42 -15.22 24.09 13.81
C VAL A 42 -16.52 24.88 13.93
N SER A 43 -17.32 24.92 12.87
CA SER A 43 -18.57 25.68 12.84
C SER A 43 -19.72 24.95 13.56
N LYS A 44 -20.47 25.69 14.37
CA LYS A 44 -21.67 25.21 15.06
C LYS A 44 -22.87 24.98 14.12
N SER A 45 -22.85 25.51 12.89
CA SER A 45 -23.97 25.33 11.96
C SER A 45 -23.94 23.96 11.27
N ASN A 46 -22.76 23.54 10.79
CA ASN A 46 -22.54 22.32 10.01
C ASN A 46 -21.66 21.27 10.73
N GLY A 47 -21.13 21.56 11.92
CA GLY A 47 -20.28 20.64 12.71
C GLY A 47 -18.95 20.27 12.07
N GLN A 48 -18.51 21.03 11.06
CA GLN A 48 -17.33 20.74 10.25
C GLN A 48 -16.27 21.85 10.49
N MET A 49 -15.00 21.52 10.31
CA MET A 49 -13.92 22.52 10.28
C MET A 49 -14.06 23.38 9.03
N VAL A 50 -14.07 24.70 9.18
CA VAL A 50 -14.39 25.68 8.11
C VAL A 50 -13.33 26.78 7.94
N GLU A 51 -12.37 26.88 8.86
CA GLU A 51 -11.22 27.78 8.81
C GLU A 51 -10.00 26.96 9.22
N VAL A 52 -8.93 27.04 8.43
CA VAL A 52 -7.59 26.52 8.73
C VAL A 52 -6.59 27.54 8.20
N VAL A 53 -5.90 28.23 9.11
CA VAL A 53 -4.97 29.32 8.78
C VAL A 53 -3.61 29.04 9.40
N LEU A 54 -2.55 29.03 8.59
CA LEU A 54 -1.17 28.79 9.01
C LEU A 54 -0.29 30.01 8.73
N ASP A 55 0.31 30.58 9.78
CA ASP A 55 1.18 31.76 9.73
C ASP A 55 0.58 32.96 8.95
N GLY A 56 -0.76 33.04 8.90
CA GLY A 56 -1.55 34.06 8.21
C GLY A 56 -2.19 33.64 6.88
N GLU A 57 -1.82 32.50 6.29
CA GLU A 57 -2.34 32.03 4.99
C GLU A 57 -3.59 31.15 5.16
N ASP A 58 -4.64 31.40 4.36
CA ASP A 58 -5.86 30.59 4.34
C ASP A 58 -5.66 29.32 3.49
N LEU A 59 -5.45 28.20 4.19
CA LEU A 59 -5.19 26.89 3.59
C LEU A 59 -6.45 26.25 2.98
N LEU A 60 -7.65 26.79 3.26
CA LEU A 60 -8.91 26.11 3.05
C LEU A 60 -9.84 26.85 2.08
N GLY A 61 -9.92 28.18 2.15
CA GLY A 61 -10.84 28.98 1.36
C GLY A 61 -12.30 28.88 1.82
N PRO A 62 -13.18 29.78 1.32
CA PRO A 62 -14.55 29.91 1.81
C PRO A 62 -15.42 28.69 1.49
N VAL A 63 -16.23 28.27 2.48
CA VAL A 63 -17.20 27.16 2.40
C VAL A 63 -18.12 27.31 1.19
N SER A 64 -18.06 26.37 0.26
CA SER A 64 -18.91 26.30 -0.94
C SER A 64 -19.52 24.90 -1.08
N GLY A 65 -20.62 24.67 -0.35
CA GLY A 65 -21.34 23.40 -0.30
C GLY A 65 -20.52 22.27 0.34
N ASN A 66 -19.68 21.62 -0.45
CA ASN A 66 -18.76 20.58 0.01
C ASN A 66 -17.28 20.95 -0.06
N THR A 67 -16.87 22.03 -0.73
CA THR A 67 -15.49 22.55 -0.67
C THR A 67 -15.35 23.67 0.36
N GLY A 68 -14.11 24.05 0.70
CA GLY A 68 -13.81 25.07 1.70
C GLY A 68 -14.05 24.57 3.13
N LYS A 69 -13.76 23.29 3.39
CA LYS A 69 -13.96 22.66 4.69
C LYS A 69 -13.07 21.44 4.93
N GLY A 70 -12.69 21.24 6.18
CA GLY A 70 -11.98 20.07 6.68
C GLY A 70 -10.74 20.37 7.53
N PRO A 71 -10.13 19.35 8.16
CA PRO A 71 -10.50 17.93 8.01
C PRO A 71 -11.85 17.58 8.63
N TYR A 72 -12.74 16.89 7.91
CA TYR A 72 -14.09 16.51 8.38
C TYR A 72 -14.43 15.07 7.97
N VAL A 73 -15.29 14.38 8.74
CA VAL A 73 -15.74 13.00 8.44
C VAL A 73 -16.94 12.94 7.49
N ASP A 74 -16.94 11.98 6.56
CA ASP A 74 -18.17 11.46 5.94
C ASP A 74 -18.18 9.92 5.88
N CYS A 75 -19.32 9.34 5.49
CA CYS A 75 -19.48 7.90 5.36
C CYS A 75 -20.42 7.51 4.21
N SER A 76 -20.30 6.27 3.72
CA SER A 76 -21.33 5.55 2.96
C SER A 76 -22.03 4.54 3.89
N CYS A 77 -22.75 5.05 4.88
CA CYS A 77 -23.22 4.29 6.05
C CYS A 77 -24.70 4.45 6.43
N VAL A 78 -25.51 5.18 5.66
CA VAL A 78 -26.95 5.39 5.91
C VAL A 78 -27.83 4.74 4.82
N PRO A 79 -29.16 4.57 5.01
CA PRO A 79 -30.03 3.98 3.99
C PRO A 79 -30.00 4.70 2.64
N SER A 80 -29.83 6.03 2.63
CA SER A 80 -29.65 6.86 1.44
C SER A 80 -28.23 6.80 0.82
N GLY A 81 -27.38 5.88 1.27
CA GLY A 81 -25.96 5.84 0.92
C GLY A 81 -25.13 6.72 1.85
N PHE A 82 -24.94 7.98 1.46
CA PHE A 82 -23.97 8.89 2.09
C PHE A 82 -24.54 9.75 3.22
N TRP A 83 -23.72 10.03 4.24
CA TRP A 83 -24.00 11.02 5.29
C TRP A 83 -22.72 11.77 5.68
N THR A 84 -22.83 13.09 5.81
CA THR A 84 -21.83 13.96 6.43
C THR A 84 -22.38 14.49 7.76
N PRO A 85 -21.85 14.05 8.91
CA PRO A 85 -22.20 14.53 10.24
C PRO A 85 -22.10 16.05 10.44
N GLY A 86 -22.81 16.54 11.46
CA GLY A 86 -22.82 17.94 11.90
C GLY A 86 -23.94 18.79 11.29
N GLY A 87 -24.71 18.26 10.35
CA GLY A 87 -25.85 18.96 9.75
C GLY A 87 -27.11 19.02 10.63
N SER A 88 -27.28 18.11 11.59
CA SER A 88 -28.58 17.94 12.29
C SER A 88 -28.82 18.92 13.45
N ASN A 89 -30.03 18.88 14.04
CA ASN A 89 -30.37 19.56 15.30
C ASN A 89 -30.10 18.70 16.56
N SER A 90 -29.75 17.42 16.39
CA SER A 90 -29.39 16.49 17.48
C SER A 90 -27.89 16.47 17.78
N LYS A 91 -27.09 17.29 17.09
CA LYS A 91 -25.64 17.36 17.31
C LYS A 91 -25.27 17.94 18.67
N ARG A 92 -24.20 17.40 19.25
CA ARG A 92 -23.52 17.86 20.46
C ARG A 92 -22.12 18.32 20.10
N PHE A 93 -21.61 19.26 20.89
CA PHE A 93 -20.19 19.62 20.90
C PHE A 93 -19.65 19.56 22.32
N GLU A 94 -18.33 19.46 22.44
CA GLU A 94 -17.60 19.57 23.70
C GLU A 94 -16.25 20.24 23.46
N LEU A 95 -15.84 21.14 24.37
CA LEU A 95 -14.58 21.89 24.28
C LEU A 95 -13.65 21.45 25.40
N TYR A 96 -12.52 20.85 25.04
CA TYR A 96 -11.48 20.38 25.95
C TYR A 96 -10.39 21.45 26.11
N LYS A 97 -9.85 21.56 27.32
CA LYS A 97 -8.66 22.35 27.67
C LYS A 97 -7.84 21.57 28.69
N GLY A 98 -6.52 21.54 28.54
CA GLY A 98 -5.66 20.92 29.53
C GLY A 98 -4.18 21.25 29.32
N ALA A 99 -3.35 20.52 30.04
CA ALA A 99 -1.94 20.35 29.74
C ALA A 99 -1.64 18.84 29.75
N ASP A 100 -0.70 18.40 28.93
CA ASP A 100 -0.31 16.99 28.82
C ASP A 100 0.67 16.56 29.92
N GLY A 101 1.13 15.30 29.88
CA GLY A 101 2.13 14.76 30.80
C GLY A 101 3.49 15.49 30.78
N THR A 102 3.80 16.24 29.72
CA THR A 102 5.00 17.08 29.61
C THR A 102 4.79 18.49 30.18
N GLY A 103 3.54 18.88 30.44
CA GLY A 103 3.14 20.24 30.81
C GLY A 103 2.83 21.16 29.63
N THR A 104 2.82 20.64 28.40
CA THR A 104 2.47 21.39 27.18
C THR A 104 0.96 21.57 27.11
N ALA A 105 0.47 22.79 26.83
CA ALA A 105 -0.96 23.05 26.77
C ALA A 105 -1.61 22.31 25.59
N TYR A 106 -2.87 21.89 25.77
CA TYR A 106 -3.68 21.33 24.69
C TYR A 106 -5.12 21.81 24.75
N GLY A 107 -5.76 21.78 23.59
CA GLY A 107 -7.14 22.16 23.38
C GLY A 107 -7.77 21.19 22.40
N GLY A 108 -9.07 20.97 22.51
CA GLY A 108 -9.76 20.09 21.59
C GLY A 108 -11.24 20.38 21.45
N VAL A 109 -11.81 19.93 20.34
CA VAL A 109 -13.24 19.97 20.06
C VAL A 109 -13.69 18.55 19.74
N MET A 110 -14.76 18.10 20.37
CA MET A 110 -15.58 16.98 19.87
C MET A 110 -16.84 17.54 19.23
N MET A 111 -17.24 16.93 18.12
CA MET A 111 -18.58 17.06 17.52
C MET A 111 -19.17 15.66 17.37
N GLU A 112 -20.34 15.43 17.95
CA GLU A 112 -21.12 14.20 17.82
C GLU A 112 -22.44 14.53 17.11
N ASP A 113 -22.81 13.77 16.07
CA ASP A 113 -24.10 13.87 15.41
C ASP A 113 -24.78 12.49 15.30
N ARG A 114 -26.12 12.48 15.24
CA ARG A 114 -26.97 11.30 15.28
C ARG A 114 -27.96 11.33 14.13
N TYR A 115 -27.92 10.33 13.27
CA TYR A 115 -28.78 10.25 12.10
C TYR A 115 -30.21 9.84 12.51
N ALA A 116 -31.17 10.73 12.23
CA ALA A 116 -32.51 10.66 12.80
C ALA A 116 -33.33 9.42 12.39
N GLU A 117 -33.12 8.87 11.19
CA GLU A 117 -33.93 7.76 10.67
C GLU A 117 -33.51 6.38 11.22
N THR A 118 -32.24 6.23 11.56
CA THR A 118 -31.63 4.92 11.90
C THR A 118 -31.28 4.78 13.37
N ASN A 119 -31.01 5.91 14.03
CA ASN A 119 -30.44 6.02 15.37
C ASN A 119 -28.92 5.69 15.46
N GLN A 120 -28.18 5.77 14.36
CA GLN A 120 -26.71 5.69 14.39
C GLN A 120 -26.07 7.04 14.75
N THR A 121 -24.89 6.99 15.35
CA THR A 121 -24.12 8.14 15.80
C THR A 121 -22.73 8.12 15.15
N ILE A 122 -22.24 9.29 14.73
CA ILE A 122 -20.83 9.50 14.41
C ILE A 122 -20.32 10.66 15.26
N ALA A 123 -19.12 10.52 15.82
CA ALA A 123 -18.42 11.61 16.48
C ALA A 123 -17.02 11.78 15.90
N GLN A 124 -16.55 13.03 15.86
CA GLN A 124 -15.20 13.38 15.44
C GLN A 124 -14.56 14.29 16.50
N TRP A 125 -13.30 14.01 16.83
CA TRP A 125 -12.46 14.83 17.69
C TRP A 125 -11.38 15.49 16.85
N TRP A 126 -11.04 16.73 17.20
CA TRP A 126 -9.82 17.42 16.79
C TRP A 126 -9.14 17.93 18.06
N PHE A 127 -7.85 17.64 18.23
CA PHE A 127 -7.02 18.27 19.25
C PHE A 127 -5.85 19.01 18.59
N LEU A 128 -5.53 20.18 19.14
CA LEU A 128 -4.33 20.96 18.84
C LEU A 128 -3.49 21.02 20.12
N ARG A 129 -2.20 20.75 19.98
CA ARG A 129 -1.19 20.85 21.04
C ARG A 129 -0.37 22.11 20.84
N ASP A 130 0.07 22.73 21.93
CA ASP A 130 0.75 24.03 21.85
C ASP A 130 2.11 23.92 21.15
N GLY A 131 2.45 24.93 20.36
CA GLY A 131 3.63 24.95 19.47
C GLY A 131 3.56 24.05 18.22
N GLU A 132 2.58 23.16 18.08
CA GLU A 132 2.44 22.28 16.92
C GLU A 132 1.61 22.92 15.79
N THR A 133 1.88 22.53 14.54
CA THR A 133 1.12 22.96 13.34
C THR A 133 0.32 21.81 12.73
N GLY A 134 -0.09 20.84 13.55
CA GLY A 134 -0.92 19.71 13.15
C GLY A 134 -2.10 19.47 14.08
N LEU A 135 -3.04 18.65 13.60
CA LEU A 135 -4.27 18.29 14.30
C LEU A 135 -4.32 16.78 14.55
N HIS A 136 -4.57 16.40 15.79
CA HIS A 136 -4.77 15.01 16.19
C HIS A 136 -6.26 14.67 16.15
N LEU A 137 -6.62 13.74 15.27
CA LEU A 137 -8.00 13.38 14.98
C LEU A 137 -8.35 11.96 15.43
N PHE A 138 -9.61 11.81 15.85
CA PHE A 138 -10.25 10.52 16.06
C PHE A 138 -11.66 10.54 15.48
N THR A 139 -12.13 9.40 14.98
CA THR A 139 -13.49 9.23 14.45
C THR A 139 -14.15 8.05 15.14
N ARG A 140 -15.39 8.19 15.61
CA ARG A 140 -16.19 7.11 16.21
C ARG A 140 -17.44 6.87 15.39
N VAL A 141 -17.81 5.60 15.22
CA VAL A 141 -19.14 5.19 14.70
C VAL A 141 -19.80 4.28 15.74
N ALA A 142 -21.04 4.57 16.11
CA ALA A 142 -21.79 3.80 17.11
C ALA A 142 -23.25 3.53 16.69
N TYR A 143 -23.77 2.34 17.01
CA TYR A 143 -25.14 1.92 16.67
C TYR A 143 -25.78 1.04 17.76
N TYR A 144 -26.85 1.56 18.37
CA TYR A 144 -27.61 0.87 19.40
C TYR A 144 -29.11 0.90 19.05
N ASN A 145 -29.59 -0.17 18.42
CA ASN A 145 -30.99 -0.32 18.02
C ASN A 145 -31.46 -1.79 18.10
N GLU A 146 -32.01 -2.21 19.24
CA GLU A 146 -32.51 -3.58 19.44
C GLU A 146 -33.66 -3.96 18.47
N ALA A 147 -34.44 -2.97 18.02
CA ALA A 147 -35.54 -3.18 17.09
C ALA A 147 -35.08 -3.36 15.63
N ARG A 148 -33.81 -3.05 15.33
CA ARG A 148 -33.15 -3.31 14.03
C ARG A 148 -31.70 -3.76 14.26
N PRO A 149 -31.45 -5.02 14.68
CA PRO A 149 -30.11 -5.49 15.06
C PRO A 149 -29.06 -5.48 13.93
N PHE A 150 -29.48 -5.36 12.67
CA PHE A 150 -28.63 -5.13 11.51
C PHE A 150 -29.12 -3.88 10.78
N LEU A 151 -28.20 -2.99 10.40
CA LEU A 151 -28.50 -1.79 9.63
C LEU A 151 -28.06 -1.93 8.16
N ARG A 152 -26.74 -1.97 7.91
CA ARG A 152 -26.07 -2.16 6.61
C ARG A 152 -24.55 -2.30 6.81
N GLY A 153 -23.82 -2.58 5.74
CA GLY A 153 -22.37 -2.39 5.71
C GLY A 153 -21.95 -0.92 5.86
N LEU A 154 -20.86 -0.68 6.59
CA LEU A 154 -20.11 0.58 6.63
C LEU A 154 -19.28 0.68 5.34
N GLY A 155 -19.94 0.98 4.22
CA GLY A 155 -19.36 0.86 2.88
C GLY A 155 -18.15 1.77 2.63
N GLU A 156 -18.15 2.96 3.26
CA GLU A 156 -17.04 3.90 3.32
C GLU A 156 -17.09 4.62 4.67
N LEU A 157 -15.91 4.92 5.25
CA LEU A 157 -15.71 5.88 6.34
C LEU A 157 -14.38 6.60 6.09
N ARG A 158 -14.40 7.92 6.01
CA ARG A 158 -13.20 8.70 5.72
C ARG A 158 -13.20 10.08 6.36
N THR A 159 -12.03 10.64 6.63
CA THR A 159 -11.88 12.09 6.81
C THR A 159 -11.37 12.74 5.53
N LEU A 160 -11.74 14.01 5.31
CA LEU A 160 -11.45 14.77 4.10
C LEU A 160 -11.00 16.18 4.49
N PHE A 161 -9.83 16.62 4.04
CA PHE A 161 -9.47 18.04 3.95
C PHE A 161 -9.74 18.49 2.51
N ARG A 162 -10.75 19.34 2.31
CA ARG A 162 -11.28 19.71 0.99
C ARG A 162 -11.23 21.22 0.77
N PRO A 163 -10.08 21.76 0.33
CA PRO A 163 -9.93 23.20 0.09
C PRO A 163 -10.76 23.70 -1.10
N ASN A 164 -10.81 25.02 -1.22
CA ASN A 164 -11.43 25.81 -2.30
C ASN A 164 -10.62 27.08 -2.61
N THR A 165 -9.41 27.20 -2.04
CA THR A 165 -8.44 28.27 -2.26
C THR A 165 -7.56 27.98 -3.49
N PRO A 166 -7.13 28.98 -4.27
CA PRO A 166 -6.16 28.81 -5.35
C PRO A 166 -4.72 28.54 -4.89
N LEU A 167 -4.48 28.42 -3.57
CA LEU A 167 -3.16 28.17 -2.98
C LEU A 167 -2.50 26.88 -3.50
N TRP A 168 -3.26 25.80 -3.64
CA TRP A 168 -2.72 24.48 -3.95
C TRP A 168 -2.37 24.35 -5.43
N THR A 169 -1.16 23.89 -5.73
CA THR A 169 -0.66 23.74 -7.11
C THR A 169 -0.27 22.30 -7.45
N HIS A 170 0.03 21.44 -6.48
CA HIS A 170 0.43 20.04 -6.70
C HIS A 170 -0.26 19.03 -5.77
N LEU A 171 -0.46 17.83 -6.30
CA LEU A 171 -0.87 16.60 -5.60
C LEU A 171 0.37 15.76 -5.27
N SER A 172 0.38 15.07 -4.12
CA SER A 172 1.41 14.08 -3.78
C SER A 172 0.80 12.86 -3.08
N GLY A 173 0.84 11.72 -3.77
CA GLY A 173 0.54 10.39 -3.21
C GLY A 173 1.76 9.86 -2.47
N SER A 174 2.64 9.15 -3.17
CA SER A 174 3.97 8.73 -2.71
C SER A 174 5.09 9.60 -3.29
N ASP A 175 6.34 9.39 -2.86
CA ASP A 175 7.52 10.16 -3.33
C ASP A 175 7.72 10.09 -4.85
N GLY A 176 7.40 8.93 -5.44
CA GLY A 176 7.43 8.71 -6.89
C GLY A 176 6.13 9.06 -7.62
N ASN A 177 5.08 9.51 -6.92
CA ASN A 177 3.76 9.76 -7.49
C ASN A 177 3.19 11.12 -7.05
N TRP A 178 3.55 12.16 -7.79
CA TRP A 178 3.07 13.53 -7.62
C TRP A 178 2.78 14.16 -9.00
N ALA A 179 1.95 15.20 -9.03
CA ALA A 179 1.67 15.95 -10.26
C ALA A 179 1.19 17.38 -9.96
N PRO A 180 1.24 18.31 -10.92
CA PRO A 180 0.43 19.53 -10.87
C PRO A 180 -1.06 19.21 -10.74
N ILE A 181 -1.83 20.08 -10.09
CA ILE A 181 -3.30 19.97 -10.06
C ILE A 181 -3.83 20.37 -11.45
N PRO A 182 -4.71 19.58 -12.11
CA PRO A 182 -5.31 19.98 -13.37
C PRO A 182 -6.08 21.29 -13.24
N SER A 183 -5.90 22.20 -14.19
CA SER A 183 -6.49 23.53 -14.11
C SER A 183 -8.02 23.49 -14.19
N ARG A 184 -8.64 24.59 -13.75
CA ARG A 184 -10.08 24.81 -13.91
C ARG A 184 -10.52 24.81 -15.39
N GLU A 185 -9.62 25.11 -16.32
CA GLU A 185 -9.88 25.08 -17.76
C GLU A 185 -9.87 23.64 -18.28
N ALA A 186 -8.86 22.85 -17.92
CA ALA A 186 -8.83 21.41 -18.20
C ALA A 186 -10.06 20.66 -17.64
N TYR A 187 -10.50 21.00 -16.42
CA TYR A 187 -11.74 20.45 -15.84
C TYR A 187 -13.03 20.95 -16.50
N ALA A 188 -13.02 22.06 -17.24
CA ALA A 188 -14.19 22.60 -17.92
C ALA A 188 -14.36 22.04 -19.34
N ASP A 189 -13.25 21.83 -20.05
CA ASP A 189 -13.20 21.27 -21.42
C ASP A 189 -12.95 19.74 -21.42
N GLY A 190 -12.78 19.16 -20.25
CA GLY A 190 -12.51 17.73 -20.03
C GLY A 190 -13.73 16.83 -20.26
N ILE A 191 -13.48 15.61 -20.74
CA ILE A 191 -14.50 14.62 -21.10
C ILE A 191 -14.47 13.47 -20.09
N THR A 192 -15.57 13.19 -19.38
CA THR A 192 -15.65 11.99 -18.52
C THR A 192 -15.60 10.72 -19.39
N VAL A 193 -14.58 9.88 -19.19
CA VAL A 193 -14.35 8.65 -19.97
C VAL A 193 -14.67 7.37 -19.20
N GLN A 194 -14.56 7.43 -17.87
CA GLN A 194 -14.89 6.36 -16.93
C GLN A 194 -15.26 6.99 -15.58
N ASP A 195 -16.12 6.36 -14.77
CA ASP A 195 -16.37 6.57 -13.34
C ASP A 195 -15.97 7.95 -12.76
N ALA A 196 -14.73 8.08 -12.31
CA ALA A 196 -14.11 9.30 -11.79
C ALA A 196 -12.81 9.61 -12.55
N THR A 197 -12.86 9.49 -13.88
CA THR A 197 -11.76 9.58 -14.83
C THR A 197 -12.15 10.52 -15.97
N THR A 198 -11.33 11.54 -16.21
CA THR A 198 -11.57 12.60 -17.20
C THR A 198 -10.40 12.66 -18.18
N TYR A 199 -10.69 12.64 -19.47
CA TYR A 199 -9.73 12.99 -20.52
C TYR A 199 -9.58 14.50 -20.59
N LEU A 200 -8.34 14.97 -20.50
CA LEU A 200 -7.91 16.37 -20.44
C LEU A 200 -7.05 16.78 -21.65
N GLY A 201 -6.65 15.86 -22.52
CA GLY A 201 -5.77 16.11 -23.69
C GLY A 201 -6.30 17.10 -24.74
N ASN A 202 -7.47 17.71 -24.52
CA ASN A 202 -7.92 18.90 -25.24
C ASN A 202 -7.14 20.17 -24.84
N THR A 203 -6.68 20.26 -23.58
CA THR A 203 -5.94 21.42 -23.05
C THR A 203 -4.44 21.12 -22.98
N THR A 204 -3.77 21.14 -24.14
CA THR A 204 -2.34 20.80 -24.27
C THR A 204 -1.38 21.74 -23.55
N ASP A 205 -1.86 22.90 -23.10
CA ASP A 205 -1.10 23.89 -22.33
C ASP A 205 -1.29 23.73 -20.80
N ASP A 206 -2.08 22.75 -20.35
CA ASP A 206 -2.29 22.44 -18.94
C ASP A 206 -1.09 21.71 -18.32
N ALA A 207 -0.71 22.11 -17.10
CA ALA A 207 0.46 21.57 -16.42
C ALA A 207 0.35 20.07 -16.07
N TYR A 208 -0.83 19.55 -15.73
CA TYR A 208 -1.01 18.11 -15.48
C TYR A 208 -0.89 17.33 -16.80
N VAL A 209 -1.49 17.84 -17.88
CA VAL A 209 -1.41 17.22 -19.22
C VAL A 209 0.03 17.17 -19.72
N GLN A 210 0.77 18.29 -19.59
CA GLN A 210 2.16 18.36 -20.03
C GLN A 210 3.15 17.55 -19.19
N GLN A 211 2.90 17.39 -17.89
CA GLN A 211 3.85 16.73 -16.98
C GLN A 211 3.52 15.26 -16.72
N TYR A 212 2.25 14.87 -16.68
CA TYR A 212 1.80 13.59 -16.13
C TYR A 212 0.99 12.74 -17.13
N SER A 213 -0.21 13.17 -17.57
CA SER A 213 -1.03 12.38 -18.50
C SER A 213 -2.20 13.15 -19.12
N ASP A 214 -2.64 12.72 -20.31
CA ASP A 214 -3.92 13.14 -20.92
C ASP A 214 -5.16 12.72 -20.12
N TYR A 215 -5.01 11.82 -19.13
CA TYR A 215 -6.12 11.30 -18.33
C TYR A 215 -5.88 11.57 -16.84
N PHE A 216 -6.81 12.28 -16.20
CA PHE A 216 -6.83 12.42 -14.74
C PHE A 216 -7.85 11.46 -14.14
N THR A 217 -7.47 10.75 -13.08
CA THR A 217 -8.44 10.08 -12.20
C THR A 217 -7.98 10.10 -10.76
N LYS A 218 -8.91 10.18 -9.81
CA LYS A 218 -8.60 10.10 -8.38
C LYS A 218 -7.86 8.80 -7.99
N TYR A 219 -8.00 7.73 -8.78
CA TYR A 219 -7.33 6.44 -8.55
C TYR A 219 -5.84 6.43 -8.96
N THR A 220 -5.37 7.45 -9.69
CA THR A 220 -3.95 7.62 -10.06
C THR A 220 -3.07 7.81 -8.83
N PHE A 221 -3.61 8.52 -7.81
CA PHE A 221 -3.00 8.71 -6.50
C PHE A 221 -3.58 7.73 -5.48
N THR A 222 -3.54 6.44 -5.83
CA THR A 222 -3.72 5.34 -4.89
C THR A 222 -2.36 4.87 -4.39
N GLU A 223 -2.22 4.64 -3.09
CA GLU A 223 -0.98 4.09 -2.50
C GLU A 223 -1.31 2.92 -1.56
N ALA A 224 -0.40 1.95 -1.45
CA ALA A 224 -0.60 0.73 -0.66
C ALA A 224 -0.16 0.91 0.80
N TRP A 225 -1.01 0.52 1.76
CA TRP A 225 -0.81 0.83 3.17
C TRP A 225 0.49 0.28 3.78
N ARG A 226 1.09 -0.78 3.19
CA ARG A 226 2.37 -1.36 3.64
C ARG A 226 3.43 -0.28 3.94
N ASP A 227 3.78 0.48 2.91
CA ASP A 227 4.94 1.39 2.85
C ASP A 227 4.49 2.87 2.79
N HIS A 228 3.19 3.16 3.03
CA HIS A 228 2.60 4.49 2.83
C HIS A 228 2.46 5.31 4.12
N ASP A 229 3.39 6.25 4.30
CA ASP A 229 3.53 7.03 5.54
C ASP A 229 2.91 8.43 5.50
N VAL A 230 2.87 9.09 4.34
CA VAL A 230 2.33 10.44 4.18
C VAL A 230 1.83 10.71 2.76
N HIS A 231 0.78 11.52 2.64
CA HIS A 231 0.28 12.11 1.38
C HIS A 231 -0.35 13.47 1.62
N GLY A 232 -0.52 14.27 0.57
CA GLY A 232 -1.04 15.62 0.73
C GLY A 232 -1.09 16.45 -0.54
N GLN A 233 -1.29 17.75 -0.34
CA GLN A 233 -1.21 18.79 -1.36
C GLN A 233 -0.13 19.80 -1.00
N TYR A 234 0.47 20.38 -2.04
CA TYR A 234 1.58 21.32 -1.95
C TYR A 234 1.28 22.60 -2.76
N ALA A 235 1.80 23.71 -2.25
CA ALA A 235 1.77 25.02 -2.87
C ALA A 235 3.20 25.51 -3.11
N ASP A 236 3.57 25.78 -4.35
CA ASP A 236 4.86 26.37 -4.74
C ASP A 236 4.99 27.88 -4.45
N GLY A 237 4.04 28.44 -3.71
CA GLY A 237 4.02 29.84 -3.30
C GLY A 237 3.59 30.83 -4.37
N SER A 238 3.48 30.43 -5.65
CA SER A 238 3.09 31.33 -6.76
C SER A 238 1.69 31.97 -6.60
N THR A 239 0.81 31.33 -5.82
CA THR A 239 -0.56 31.78 -5.51
C THR A 239 -0.77 32.16 -4.04
N SER A 240 0.25 32.03 -3.19
CA SER A 240 0.21 32.41 -1.77
C SER A 240 0.21 33.93 -1.55
N SER A 241 -0.23 34.40 -0.38
CA SER A 241 -0.25 35.83 -0.06
C SER A 241 1.12 36.43 0.25
N ASP A 242 2.10 35.61 0.65
CA ASP A 242 3.43 36.04 1.08
C ASP A 242 4.60 35.47 0.25
N GLY A 243 4.31 34.67 -0.77
CA GLY A 243 5.30 34.07 -1.68
C GLY A 243 6.02 32.85 -1.12
N ASN A 244 5.58 32.32 0.03
CA ASN A 244 6.16 31.13 0.66
C ASN A 244 5.45 29.85 0.22
N THR A 245 6.11 28.71 0.39
CA THR A 245 5.57 27.39 0.06
C THR A 245 4.79 26.81 1.23
N TYR A 246 3.76 26.01 0.95
CA TYR A 246 2.87 25.42 1.98
C TYR A 246 2.54 23.96 1.67
N GLY A 247 2.29 23.18 2.71
CA GLY A 247 1.87 21.79 2.61
C GLY A 247 0.70 21.46 3.54
N ALA A 248 -0.22 20.62 3.07
CA ALA A 248 -1.31 20.05 3.85
C ALA A 248 -1.31 18.52 3.68
N TRP A 249 -1.00 17.81 4.75
CA TRP A 249 -0.66 16.38 4.71
C TRP A 249 -1.54 15.58 5.68
N LEU A 250 -1.90 14.35 5.31
CA LEU A 250 -2.23 13.31 6.29
C LEU A 250 -0.98 12.46 6.51
N VAL A 251 -0.63 12.22 7.78
CA VAL A 251 0.45 11.33 8.18
C VAL A 251 -0.12 10.07 8.84
N HIS A 252 0.27 8.90 8.33
CA HIS A 252 -0.17 7.58 8.80
C HIS A 252 0.69 7.06 9.96
N ASN A 253 0.81 7.88 11.02
CA ASN A 253 1.54 7.53 12.24
C ASN A 253 1.00 6.26 12.94
N THR A 254 -0.26 5.91 12.70
CA THR A 254 -0.71 4.52 12.86
C THR A 254 -1.79 4.16 11.84
N ARG A 255 -1.80 2.87 11.48
CA ARG A 255 -2.81 2.22 10.65
C ARG A 255 -3.61 1.16 11.46
N GLU A 256 -3.53 1.20 12.79
CA GLU A 256 -4.00 0.09 13.66
C GLU A 256 -5.51 -0.16 13.64
N THR A 257 -6.32 0.90 13.49
CA THR A 257 -7.79 0.81 13.47
C THR A 257 -8.37 0.58 12.07
N TYR A 258 -7.52 0.47 11.05
CA TYR A 258 -7.93 0.29 9.65
C TYR A 258 -8.15 -1.21 9.38
N TYR A 259 -8.48 -1.57 8.15
CA TYR A 259 -8.73 -2.95 7.73
C TYR A 259 -7.82 -3.36 6.57
N GLY A 260 -7.84 -4.65 6.19
CA GLY A 260 -7.16 -5.17 5.00
C GLY A 260 -5.64 -5.39 5.13
N GLY A 261 -5.01 -4.91 6.20
CA GLY A 261 -3.57 -5.01 6.43
C GLY A 261 -2.71 -4.24 5.41
N PRO A 262 -1.41 -4.60 5.28
CA PRO A 262 -0.47 -3.87 4.41
C PRO A 262 -0.79 -3.96 2.91
N LEU A 263 -1.56 -4.96 2.47
CA LEU A 263 -1.91 -5.17 1.06
C LEU A 263 -3.07 -4.32 0.57
N HIS A 264 -3.87 -3.76 1.48
CA HIS A 264 -4.92 -2.83 1.09
C HIS A 264 -4.30 -1.51 0.63
N ALA A 265 -4.77 -1.00 -0.50
CA ALA A 265 -4.51 0.34 -1.00
C ALA A 265 -5.82 1.14 -1.06
N ASP A 266 -5.76 2.47 -1.04
CA ASP A 266 -6.88 3.33 -1.41
C ASP A 266 -6.40 4.66 -2.01
N LEU A 267 -7.32 5.43 -2.59
CA LEU A 267 -7.06 6.72 -3.19
C LEU A 267 -6.83 7.79 -2.10
N VAL A 268 -5.69 8.48 -2.19
CA VAL A 268 -5.16 9.31 -1.09
C VAL A 268 -5.30 10.81 -1.37
N VAL A 269 -5.20 11.26 -2.62
CA VAL A 269 -5.34 12.68 -2.97
C VAL A 269 -5.87 12.95 -4.39
N ASP A 270 -6.79 13.90 -4.55
CA ASP A 270 -7.33 14.30 -5.88
C ASP A 270 -7.61 15.82 -6.03
N GLY A 271 -7.17 16.62 -5.06
CA GLY A 271 -7.72 17.95 -4.76
C GLY A 271 -8.42 17.95 -3.39
N ILE A 272 -8.83 16.78 -2.92
CA ILE A 272 -9.07 16.45 -1.50
C ILE A 272 -7.83 15.75 -0.95
N VAL A 273 -7.41 16.01 0.29
CA VAL A 273 -6.54 15.10 1.05
C VAL A 273 -7.43 14.14 1.84
N TYR A 274 -7.49 12.89 1.40
CA TYR A 274 -8.36 11.86 1.96
C TYR A 274 -7.74 11.16 3.17
N ASN A 275 -8.56 10.38 3.87
CA ASN A 275 -8.12 9.34 4.78
C ASN A 275 -9.18 8.22 4.83
N TYR A 276 -9.03 7.17 4.02
CA TYR A 276 -9.96 6.04 4.02
C TYR A 276 -9.66 5.09 5.18
N MET A 277 -10.42 5.25 6.27
CA MET A 277 -10.44 4.34 7.41
C MET A 277 -11.12 3.01 7.07
N VAL A 278 -12.11 3.06 6.17
CA VAL A 278 -12.91 1.94 5.69
C VAL A 278 -13.33 2.23 4.24
N SER A 279 -13.18 1.27 3.34
CA SER A 279 -13.79 1.27 2.01
C SER A 279 -14.00 -0.15 1.49
N GLY A 280 -14.72 -0.27 0.36
CA GLY A 280 -14.74 -1.49 -0.46
C GLY A 280 -13.77 -1.45 -1.65
N HIS A 281 -12.78 -0.54 -1.65
CA HIS A 281 -11.84 -0.40 -2.76
C HIS A 281 -10.73 -1.46 -2.69
N TYR A 282 -10.08 -1.73 -3.84
CA TYR A 282 -8.95 -2.67 -3.97
C TYR A 282 -9.17 -4.05 -3.31
N GLY A 283 -10.42 -4.54 -3.34
CA GLY A 283 -10.74 -5.84 -2.77
C GLY A 283 -10.81 -5.88 -1.24
N ALA A 284 -10.75 -4.74 -0.54
CA ALA A 284 -11.04 -4.70 0.89
C ALA A 284 -12.52 -5.05 1.17
N PRO A 285 -12.82 -5.82 2.22
CA PRO A 285 -14.17 -5.98 2.74
C PRO A 285 -14.52 -4.84 3.71
N THR A 286 -15.80 -4.71 4.04
CA THR A 286 -16.30 -3.67 4.97
C THR A 286 -17.06 -4.28 6.15
N PRO A 287 -16.95 -3.73 7.37
CA PRO A 287 -17.67 -4.26 8.54
C PRO A 287 -19.17 -3.94 8.47
N ASN A 288 -19.97 -4.78 9.12
CA ASN A 288 -21.43 -4.57 9.21
C ASN A 288 -21.80 -3.75 10.45
N ILE A 289 -22.64 -2.73 10.26
CA ILE A 289 -23.21 -1.94 11.36
C ILE A 289 -24.38 -2.73 11.96
N THR A 290 -24.13 -3.31 13.13
CA THR A 290 -25.09 -4.11 13.92
C THR A 290 -25.34 -3.49 15.29
N HIS A 291 -26.39 -3.88 15.98
CA HIS A 291 -26.64 -3.43 17.35
C HIS A 291 -25.45 -3.81 18.25
N GLY A 292 -24.86 -2.83 18.92
CA GLY A 292 -23.66 -3.02 19.74
C GLY A 292 -22.37 -2.62 19.02
N PHE A 293 -22.42 -2.30 17.72
CA PHE A 293 -21.30 -1.71 17.00
C PHE A 293 -20.93 -0.37 17.64
N ASP A 294 -19.72 -0.27 18.19
CA ASP A 294 -19.14 0.96 18.72
C ASP A 294 -17.62 0.86 18.58
N ARG A 295 -17.06 1.64 17.66
CA ARG A 295 -15.64 1.60 17.29
C ARG A 295 -15.09 3.00 17.15
N ILE A 296 -13.85 3.19 17.63
CA ILE A 296 -13.02 4.36 17.42
C ILE A 296 -11.98 4.05 16.34
N TRP A 297 -11.65 5.04 15.52
CA TRP A 297 -10.57 5.04 14.55
C TRP A 297 -9.61 6.18 14.86
N GLY A 298 -8.32 5.90 14.71
CA GLY A 298 -7.22 6.82 14.99
C GLY A 298 -6.31 6.34 16.15
N PRO A 299 -5.26 7.11 16.49
CA PRO A 299 -5.01 8.48 16.05
C PRO A 299 -4.81 8.67 14.54
N GLN A 300 -5.13 9.88 14.09
CA GLN A 300 -4.85 10.39 12.76
C GLN A 300 -4.15 11.73 12.94
N TYR A 301 -3.18 12.07 12.11
CA TYR A 301 -2.49 13.35 12.20
C TYR A 301 -2.57 14.09 10.86
N TYR A 302 -3.26 15.23 10.85
CA TYR A 302 -3.21 16.16 9.71
C TYR A 302 -2.16 17.23 10.03
N HIS A 303 -1.09 17.26 9.25
CA HIS A 303 0.03 18.17 9.44
C HIS A 303 0.01 19.31 8.41
N PHE A 304 0.22 20.54 8.86
CA PHE A 304 0.36 21.71 8.00
C PHE A 304 1.73 22.34 8.21
N ASN A 305 2.47 22.59 7.13
CA ASN A 305 3.78 23.21 7.19
C ASN A 305 3.98 24.28 6.13
N LYS A 306 5.04 25.07 6.33
CA LYS A 306 5.38 26.27 5.56
C LYS A 306 6.89 26.31 5.36
N GLY A 307 7.32 26.45 4.11
CA GLY A 307 8.71 26.60 3.71
C GLY A 307 9.06 28.05 3.34
N GLY A 308 10.27 28.26 2.83
CA GLY A 308 10.61 29.47 2.09
C GLY A 308 10.12 29.41 0.65
N PRO A 309 10.34 30.47 -0.17
CA PRO A 309 9.93 30.48 -1.58
C PRO A 309 10.63 29.40 -2.43
N ASP A 310 11.83 28.99 -2.02
CA ASP A 310 12.65 27.97 -2.70
C ASP A 310 12.49 26.55 -2.12
N THR A 311 11.70 26.34 -1.05
CA THR A 311 11.56 25.04 -0.38
C THR A 311 10.64 24.11 -1.17
N THR A 312 11.11 22.92 -1.49
CA THR A 312 10.45 22.00 -2.43
C THR A 312 9.30 21.18 -1.81
N LEU A 313 8.45 20.62 -2.68
CA LEU A 313 7.45 19.60 -2.33
C LEU A 313 8.07 18.46 -1.52
N ALA A 314 9.25 17.97 -1.94
CA ALA A 314 9.95 16.87 -1.28
C ALA A 314 10.41 17.24 0.15
N GLU A 315 10.85 18.48 0.38
CA GLU A 315 11.26 18.95 1.71
C GLU A 315 10.07 19.09 2.66
N LEU A 316 8.96 19.71 2.23
CA LEU A 316 7.75 19.81 3.05
C LEU A 316 7.08 18.44 3.28
N ARG A 317 7.19 17.52 2.31
CA ARG A 317 6.74 16.13 2.45
C ARG A 317 7.59 15.35 3.45
N ALA A 318 8.92 15.50 3.41
CA ALA A 318 9.84 14.83 4.34
C ALA A 318 9.67 15.34 5.79
N ASP A 319 9.44 16.65 5.96
CA ASP A 319 9.08 17.26 7.24
C ASP A 319 7.76 16.69 7.79
N ALA A 320 6.75 16.45 6.94
CA ALA A 320 5.53 15.76 7.35
C ALA A 320 5.74 14.26 7.63
N ALA A 321 6.60 13.58 6.87
CA ALA A 321 6.90 12.15 7.02
C ALA A 321 7.57 11.81 8.36
N GLN A 322 8.31 12.74 8.98
CA GLN A 322 8.98 12.50 10.27
C GLN A 322 8.00 12.13 11.41
N TYR A 323 6.71 12.47 11.25
CA TYR A 323 5.64 12.16 12.20
C TYR A 323 4.95 10.80 11.94
N ALA A 324 5.44 9.97 11.02
CA ALA A 324 4.85 8.67 10.67
C ALA A 324 5.17 7.51 11.64
N ASP A 325 5.69 7.83 12.82
CA ASP A 325 6.03 6.88 13.89
C ASP A 325 4.86 6.74 14.90
N PRO A 326 4.39 5.51 15.25
CA PRO A 326 3.36 5.33 16.27
C PRO A 326 3.77 5.83 17.67
N GLU A 327 5.06 6.00 17.94
CA GLU A 327 5.60 6.42 19.24
C GLU A 327 5.73 7.96 19.39
N TRP A 328 5.80 8.75 18.30
CA TRP A 328 6.28 10.14 18.34
C TRP A 328 5.53 11.08 19.32
N ASN A 329 4.21 10.93 19.46
CA ASN A 329 3.39 11.72 20.41
C ASN A 329 2.65 10.83 21.44
N ALA A 330 3.26 9.70 21.82
CA ALA A 330 2.69 8.72 22.74
C ALA A 330 2.20 9.31 24.07
N GLU A 331 2.97 10.23 24.66
CA GLU A 331 2.63 10.86 25.95
C GLU A 331 1.44 11.82 25.84
N PHE A 332 1.28 12.52 24.70
CA PHE A 332 0.09 13.34 24.44
C PHE A 332 -1.15 12.47 24.26
N TYR A 333 -1.06 11.40 23.47
CA TYR A 333 -2.19 10.47 23.28
C TYR A 333 -2.64 9.80 24.58
N ASP A 334 -1.71 9.49 25.49
CA ASP A 334 -2.04 9.02 26.84
C ASP A 334 -2.72 10.10 27.70
N SER A 335 -2.36 11.37 27.49
CA SER A 335 -2.91 12.52 28.22
C SER A 335 -4.34 12.90 27.79
N ILE A 336 -4.72 12.62 26.54
CA ILE A 336 -6.09 12.84 26.03
C ILE A 336 -6.96 11.57 26.05
N ALA A 337 -6.41 10.42 26.48
CA ALA A 337 -7.09 9.12 26.46
C ALA A 337 -8.40 9.06 27.28
N GLU A 338 -8.61 9.97 28.24
CA GLU A 338 -9.88 10.07 28.98
C GLU A 338 -11.02 10.69 28.16
N HIS A 339 -10.69 11.52 27.16
CA HIS A 339 -11.66 12.21 26.30
C HIS A 339 -12.05 11.39 25.05
N VAL A 340 -11.26 10.35 24.73
CA VAL A 340 -11.39 9.54 23.51
C VAL A 340 -11.83 8.11 23.88
N PRO A 341 -13.11 7.75 23.72
CA PRO A 341 -13.61 6.43 24.10
C PRO A 341 -12.95 5.32 23.29
N HIS A 342 -12.77 4.15 23.93
CA HIS A 342 -12.16 2.93 23.38
C HIS A 342 -10.68 3.02 22.97
N TYR A 343 -10.03 4.19 23.05
CA TYR A 343 -8.59 4.30 22.84
C TYR A 343 -7.81 3.49 23.89
N ALA A 344 -6.71 2.86 23.45
CA ALA A 344 -5.78 2.16 24.32
C ALA A 344 -4.55 3.07 24.57
N PRO A 345 -4.33 3.61 25.78
CA PRO A 345 -3.09 4.30 26.13
C PRO A 345 -1.92 3.31 26.25
N SER A 346 -0.69 3.81 26.36
CA SER A 346 0.55 3.02 26.53
C SER A 346 0.47 2.07 27.73
N SER A 347 -0.31 2.42 28.76
CA SER A 347 -0.62 1.56 29.91
C SER A 347 -1.51 0.33 29.59
N ARG A 348 -1.81 0.09 28.30
CA ARG A 348 -2.43 -1.13 27.73
C ARG A 348 -1.76 -1.56 26.42
N ARG A 349 -0.49 -1.20 26.20
CA ARG A 349 0.30 -1.54 25.00
C ARG A 349 1.63 -2.18 25.37
N ALA A 350 2.20 -2.92 24.43
CA ALA A 350 3.49 -3.58 24.51
C ALA A 350 4.19 -3.58 23.15
N THR A 351 5.49 -3.86 23.14
CA THR A 351 6.22 -4.15 21.92
C THR A 351 6.15 -5.64 21.63
N PHE A 352 5.72 -6.03 20.42
CA PHE A 352 5.89 -7.39 19.93
C PHE A 352 7.31 -7.58 19.36
N ARG A 353 7.94 -8.71 19.66
CA ARG A 353 9.30 -9.04 19.21
C ARG A 353 9.36 -10.49 18.75
N ALA A 354 9.97 -10.72 17.59
CA ALA A 354 10.26 -12.07 17.12
C ALA A 354 11.60 -12.16 16.38
N ALA A 355 12.11 -13.38 16.28
CA ALA A 355 13.07 -13.77 15.25
C ALA A 355 12.46 -14.93 14.43
N ILE A 356 12.30 -14.72 13.14
CA ILE A 356 11.69 -15.63 12.19
C ILE A 356 12.82 -16.20 11.33
N LYS A 357 13.04 -17.52 11.37
CA LYS A 357 13.90 -18.13 10.37
C LYS A 357 13.18 -18.12 9.01
N LEU A 358 13.61 -17.20 8.15
CA LEU A 358 13.13 -17.03 6.79
C LEU A 358 13.61 -18.15 5.84
N PRO A 359 12.90 -18.40 4.72
CA PRO A 359 13.37 -19.25 3.63
C PRO A 359 14.49 -18.59 2.81
N LYS A 360 15.25 -19.40 2.05
CA LYS A 360 16.25 -18.87 1.10
C LYS A 360 15.53 -18.08 -0.01
N GLY A 361 16.06 -16.91 -0.35
CA GLY A 361 15.56 -16.07 -1.44
C GLY A 361 14.47 -15.06 -1.06
N ALA A 362 14.04 -15.02 0.21
CA ALA A 362 13.08 -14.04 0.69
C ALA A 362 13.59 -12.59 0.59
N LYS A 363 12.81 -11.70 -0.03
CA LYS A 363 13.02 -10.25 -0.18
C LYS A 363 11.85 -9.52 0.48
N ARG A 364 12.08 -8.29 0.99
CA ARG A 364 11.08 -7.45 1.73
C ARG A 364 10.14 -8.25 2.66
N PRO A 365 10.64 -9.21 3.48
CA PRO A 365 9.79 -9.98 4.38
C PRO A 365 9.11 -9.06 5.40
N ILE A 366 7.83 -9.31 5.69
CA ILE A 366 7.01 -8.47 6.57
C ILE A 366 6.21 -9.34 7.53
N ALA A 367 6.17 -8.94 8.80
CA ALA A 367 5.34 -9.57 9.82
C ALA A 367 4.08 -8.72 10.06
N VAL A 368 2.91 -9.36 10.05
CA VAL A 368 1.60 -8.75 10.25
C VAL A 368 0.93 -9.40 11.46
N LEU A 369 0.53 -8.60 12.44
CA LEU A 369 -0.39 -9.00 13.51
C LEU A 369 -1.81 -8.58 13.14
N SER A 370 -2.79 -9.48 13.27
CA SER A 370 -4.19 -9.24 12.87
C SER A 370 -5.21 -9.96 13.77
N GLU A 371 -6.49 -9.81 13.45
CA GLU A 371 -7.60 -10.61 14.00
C GLU A 371 -7.21 -12.10 14.06
N ASN A 372 -7.29 -12.69 15.26
CA ASN A 372 -6.87 -14.07 15.50
C ASN A 372 -7.77 -15.07 14.74
N GLY A 373 -7.18 -16.09 14.14
CA GLY A 373 -7.90 -17.09 13.33
C GLY A 373 -8.29 -16.67 11.91
N GLN A 374 -8.09 -15.40 11.50
CA GLN A 374 -8.61 -14.86 10.23
C GLN A 374 -7.52 -14.47 9.22
N ASP A 375 -7.84 -14.46 7.93
CA ASP A 375 -7.03 -13.80 6.89
C ASP A 375 -6.95 -12.29 7.24
N PHE A 376 -5.74 -11.71 7.26
CA PHE A 376 -5.58 -10.29 7.65
C PHE A 376 -6.29 -9.34 6.68
N GLN A 377 -6.50 -9.79 5.43
CA GLN A 377 -7.28 -9.07 4.41
C GLN A 377 -8.79 -9.08 4.71
N LEU A 378 -9.23 -9.90 5.67
CA LEU A 378 -10.63 -10.14 6.04
C LEU A 378 -10.93 -9.76 7.50
N ASN A 379 -10.10 -8.94 8.14
CA ASN A 379 -10.15 -8.55 9.56
C ASN A 379 -11.31 -7.60 9.98
N VAL A 380 -12.48 -7.76 9.38
CA VAL A 380 -13.68 -6.91 9.57
C VAL A 380 -14.80 -7.61 10.36
N PHE A 381 -14.57 -8.81 10.89
CA PHE A 381 -15.63 -9.62 11.50
C PHE A 381 -15.78 -9.36 13.01
N ASP A 382 -14.68 -9.15 13.75
CA ASP A 382 -14.73 -8.52 15.07
C ASP A 382 -14.63 -6.98 14.95
N GLN A 383 -15.60 -6.27 15.53
CA GLN A 383 -15.60 -4.81 15.62
C GLN A 383 -14.42 -4.26 16.45
N ASN A 384 -13.74 -5.10 17.23
CA ASN A 384 -12.56 -4.76 18.01
C ASN A 384 -11.23 -5.05 17.29
N SER A 385 -11.26 -5.65 16.09
CA SER A 385 -10.05 -6.03 15.35
C SER A 385 -9.07 -4.89 15.14
N LEU A 386 -7.79 -5.17 15.33
CA LEU A 386 -6.68 -4.25 15.08
C LEU A 386 -5.64 -4.95 14.22
N GLN A 387 -4.82 -4.15 13.54
CA GLN A 387 -3.77 -4.62 12.66
C GLN A 387 -2.46 -3.90 12.91
N TYR A 388 -1.34 -4.59 12.84
CA TYR A 388 -0.01 -4.00 12.98
C TYR A 388 0.97 -4.71 12.05
N TRP A 389 2.00 -4.02 11.56
CA TRP A 389 3.07 -4.67 10.83
C TRP A 389 4.41 -3.96 11.00
N ALA A 390 5.48 -4.69 10.70
CA ALA A 390 6.81 -4.14 10.47
C ALA A 390 7.59 -5.09 9.55
N ASP A 391 8.58 -4.53 8.85
CA ASP A 391 9.55 -5.31 8.09
C ASP A 391 10.35 -6.22 9.01
N VAL A 392 10.63 -7.43 8.51
CA VAL A 392 11.57 -8.37 9.13
C VAL A 392 12.95 -8.09 8.54
N ASP A 393 13.99 -8.02 9.37
CA ASP A 393 15.37 -7.97 8.91
C ASP A 393 15.69 -9.24 8.09
N PRO A 394 16.01 -9.14 6.79
CA PRO A 394 16.23 -10.32 5.94
C PRO A 394 17.55 -11.06 6.26
N ALA A 395 18.49 -10.43 6.96
CA ALA A 395 19.77 -11.01 7.34
C ALA A 395 19.74 -11.69 8.72
N THR A 396 19.00 -11.14 9.70
CA THR A 396 18.88 -11.72 11.05
C THR A 396 17.56 -12.46 11.32
N GLY A 397 16.52 -12.17 10.54
CA GLY A 397 15.15 -12.62 10.80
C GLY A 397 14.44 -11.86 11.92
N ALA A 398 15.05 -10.84 12.52
CA ALA A 398 14.47 -10.09 13.63
C ALA A 398 13.32 -9.16 13.16
N VAL A 399 12.29 -9.02 13.98
CA VAL A 399 11.23 -8.03 13.79
C VAL A 399 10.75 -7.48 15.14
N GLU A 400 10.44 -6.18 15.13
CA GLU A 400 9.93 -5.43 16.26
C GLU A 400 8.72 -4.60 15.80
N ILE A 401 7.61 -4.73 16.52
CA ILE A 401 6.39 -3.92 16.28
C ILE A 401 6.08 -3.19 17.58
N PRO A 402 6.31 -1.86 17.66
CA PRO A 402 6.04 -1.08 18.86
C PRO A 402 4.53 -0.87 19.08
N ARG A 403 4.17 -0.49 20.31
CA ARG A 403 2.83 -0.01 20.70
C ARG A 403 1.62 -0.89 20.34
N VAL A 404 1.82 -2.19 20.09
CA VAL A 404 0.75 -3.18 19.92
C VAL A 404 -0.12 -3.22 21.17
N ARG A 405 -1.44 -3.14 21.03
CA ARG A 405 -2.38 -3.26 22.17
C ARG A 405 -2.30 -4.65 22.79
N GLU A 406 -2.34 -4.75 24.12
CA GLU A 406 -2.33 -6.05 24.80
C GLU A 406 -3.56 -6.89 24.41
N GLY A 407 -3.33 -8.12 23.97
CA GLY A 407 -4.34 -8.98 23.35
C GLY A 407 -3.74 -10.25 22.72
N THR A 408 -4.55 -10.96 21.93
CA THR A 408 -4.17 -12.19 21.21
C THR A 408 -4.41 -12.00 19.72
N TYR A 409 -3.40 -12.32 18.91
CA TYR A 409 -3.38 -12.03 17.48
C TYR A 409 -3.03 -13.26 16.64
N ARG A 410 -3.37 -13.23 15.35
CA ARG A 410 -2.66 -14.03 14.35
C ARG A 410 -1.39 -13.29 13.96
N LEU A 411 -0.26 -14.01 13.87
CA LEU A 411 0.93 -13.59 13.15
C LEU A 411 0.92 -14.20 11.74
N THR A 412 0.87 -13.34 10.73
CA THR A 412 1.12 -13.73 9.33
C THR A 412 2.47 -13.16 8.90
N VAL A 413 3.30 -13.94 8.19
CA VAL A 413 4.54 -13.45 7.57
C VAL A 413 4.56 -13.86 6.10
N TYR A 414 4.80 -12.90 5.22
CA TYR A 414 5.02 -13.12 3.78
C TYR A 414 6.26 -12.34 3.31
N ALA A 415 6.74 -12.65 2.10
CA ALA A 415 7.95 -12.07 1.53
C ALA A 415 8.00 -12.32 0.02
N ASP A 416 8.41 -11.32 -0.75
CA ASP A 416 8.69 -11.42 -2.16
C ASP A 416 9.75 -12.52 -2.38
N GLY A 417 9.41 -13.58 -3.09
CA GLY A 417 10.30 -14.70 -3.45
C GLY A 417 9.77 -16.06 -3.02
N VAL A 418 8.78 -16.08 -2.13
CA VAL A 418 8.43 -17.27 -1.34
C VAL A 418 6.96 -17.66 -1.50
N PHE A 419 6.70 -18.90 -1.91
CA PHE A 419 5.33 -19.44 -1.97
C PHE A 419 4.78 -19.77 -0.58
N GLY A 420 3.48 -19.54 -0.42
CA GLY A 420 2.75 -19.70 0.83
C GLY A 420 2.98 -18.56 1.82
N TRP A 421 2.21 -18.55 2.90
CA TRP A 421 2.40 -17.61 4.02
C TRP A 421 2.83 -18.42 5.26
N PHE A 422 3.67 -17.85 6.13
CA PHE A 422 3.76 -18.36 7.50
C PHE A 422 2.58 -17.81 8.30
N ILE A 423 1.86 -18.68 9.00
CA ILE A 423 0.71 -18.32 9.83
C ILE A 423 0.86 -19.02 11.18
N GLU A 424 0.78 -18.24 12.26
CA GLU A 424 0.69 -18.71 13.64
C GLU A 424 -0.48 -17.99 14.32
N ASP A 425 -1.45 -18.73 14.85
CA ASP A 425 -2.55 -18.20 15.67
C ASP A 425 -2.18 -18.14 17.15
N ASP A 426 -3.04 -17.55 17.97
CA ASP A 426 -2.92 -17.45 19.43
C ASP A 426 -1.63 -16.74 19.92
N VAL A 427 -1.11 -15.81 19.13
CA VAL A 427 0.04 -14.98 19.46
C VAL A 427 -0.35 -13.91 20.48
N GLU A 428 -0.29 -14.27 21.77
CA GLU A 428 -0.43 -13.32 22.87
C GLU A 428 0.64 -12.21 22.84
N VAL A 429 0.21 -10.98 23.07
CA VAL A 429 1.07 -9.80 23.26
C VAL A 429 0.73 -9.15 24.60
N SER A 430 1.72 -9.06 25.49
CA SER A 430 1.58 -8.40 26.80
C SER A 430 2.90 -7.77 27.26
N ARG A 431 2.82 -6.77 28.16
CA ARG A 431 4.02 -6.14 28.75
C ARG A 431 4.90 -7.10 29.54
N SER A 432 4.33 -8.21 30.03
CA SER A 432 5.10 -9.29 30.69
C SER A 432 6.01 -10.06 29.72
N GLU A 433 5.77 -9.92 28.42
CA GLU A 433 6.48 -10.61 27.33
C GLU A 433 7.28 -9.65 26.45
N ALA A 434 7.11 -8.33 26.55
CA ALA A 434 7.67 -7.32 25.63
C ALA A 434 9.20 -7.30 25.46
N ASN A 435 9.94 -7.99 26.34
CA ASN A 435 11.40 -8.17 26.26
C ASN A 435 11.83 -9.56 25.73
N LYS A 436 10.88 -10.42 25.33
CA LYS A 436 11.13 -11.78 24.82
C LYS A 436 10.93 -11.82 23.31
N ALA A 437 12.00 -12.04 22.55
CA ALA A 437 11.88 -12.32 21.12
C ALA A 437 11.36 -13.75 20.91
N ARG A 438 10.10 -13.90 20.50
CA ARG A 438 9.50 -15.19 20.11
C ARG A 438 10.27 -15.80 18.92
N GLN A 439 10.37 -17.12 18.84
CA GLN A 439 11.23 -17.80 17.87
C GLN A 439 10.37 -18.62 16.89
N PHE A 440 10.35 -18.21 15.63
CA PHE A 440 9.54 -18.85 14.58
C PHE A 440 10.41 -19.42 13.45
N ARG A 441 9.81 -20.30 12.65
CA ARG A 441 10.45 -20.85 11.45
C ARG A 441 9.44 -21.00 10.34
N TRP A 442 9.60 -20.19 9.30
CA TRP A 442 8.87 -20.36 8.07
C TRP A 442 9.51 -21.49 7.25
N LYS A 443 8.70 -22.50 6.92
CA LYS A 443 9.00 -23.45 5.85
C LYS A 443 8.22 -22.96 4.62
N PRO A 444 8.87 -22.71 3.47
CA PRO A 444 8.14 -22.30 2.27
C PRO A 444 7.23 -23.43 1.78
N GLU A 445 6.18 -23.08 1.06
CA GLU A 445 5.38 -24.06 0.34
C GLU A 445 6.13 -24.59 -0.89
N SER A 446 5.81 -25.82 -1.28
CA SER A 446 6.41 -26.51 -2.42
C SER A 446 5.57 -27.74 -2.77
N ALA A 447 5.26 -27.89 -4.06
CA ALA A 447 4.63 -29.10 -4.61
C ALA A 447 5.65 -30.18 -5.02
N GLY A 448 6.94 -29.98 -4.75
CA GLY A 448 8.04 -30.84 -5.19
C GLY A 448 9.12 -30.06 -5.92
N ARG A 449 9.59 -30.61 -7.05
CA ARG A 449 10.54 -29.94 -7.95
C ARG A 449 9.80 -28.89 -8.79
N GLU A 450 10.19 -27.64 -8.64
CA GLU A 450 9.77 -26.58 -9.56
C GLU A 450 10.38 -26.85 -10.95
N VAL A 451 9.54 -26.84 -11.98
CA VAL A 451 9.96 -27.08 -13.38
C VAL A 451 10.24 -25.76 -14.07
N TRP A 452 9.27 -24.87 -13.98
CA TRP A 452 9.30 -23.49 -14.40
C TRP A 452 8.39 -22.68 -13.48
N ARG A 453 8.47 -21.38 -13.64
CA ARG A 453 7.61 -20.38 -13.01
C ARG A 453 7.59 -19.16 -13.94
N ILE A 454 6.60 -18.29 -13.83
CA ILE A 454 6.62 -16.98 -14.50
C ILE A 454 7.10 -15.91 -13.48
N GLY A 455 7.33 -16.23 -12.18
CA GLY A 455 8.02 -15.28 -11.29
C GLY A 455 8.01 -15.27 -9.75
N VAL A 456 7.55 -14.17 -9.13
CA VAL A 456 7.51 -13.97 -7.68
C VAL A 456 6.05 -14.05 -7.19
N PRO A 457 5.76 -14.88 -6.20
CA PRO A 457 4.72 -14.56 -5.21
C PRO A 457 5.05 -13.25 -4.43
N ASP A 458 4.96 -12.05 -5.04
CA ASP A 458 5.24 -10.74 -4.39
C ASP A 458 4.02 -9.98 -3.89
N LYS A 459 2.80 -10.44 -4.24
CA LYS A 459 1.48 -9.83 -3.95
C LYS A 459 0.94 -8.80 -4.98
N SER A 460 1.61 -8.62 -6.13
CA SER A 460 1.33 -7.58 -7.14
C SER A 460 1.37 -8.10 -8.58
N ALA A 461 0.47 -7.63 -9.44
CA ALA A 461 0.52 -7.85 -10.89
C ALA A 461 1.53 -6.90 -11.57
N GLY A 462 2.71 -6.78 -10.99
CA GLY A 462 3.55 -5.59 -11.06
C GLY A 462 4.39 -5.46 -12.32
N GLU A 463 5.26 -6.41 -12.62
CA GLU A 463 6.21 -6.29 -13.73
C GLU A 463 5.59 -6.56 -15.10
N TYR A 464 4.42 -7.17 -15.15
CA TYR A 464 3.71 -7.48 -16.40
C TYR A 464 3.49 -6.24 -17.26
N LYS A 465 3.24 -6.46 -18.57
CA LYS A 465 2.94 -5.40 -19.53
C LYS A 465 1.84 -4.47 -18.99
N HIS A 466 2.12 -3.16 -19.05
CA HIS A 466 1.29 -2.06 -18.53
C HIS A 466 1.10 -1.99 -17.00
N GLY A 467 1.89 -2.75 -16.22
CA GLY A 467 2.06 -2.60 -14.78
C GLY A 467 3.03 -1.46 -14.41
N TYR A 468 4.08 -1.78 -13.65
CA TYR A 468 5.14 -0.88 -13.16
C TYR A 468 6.02 -0.24 -14.26
N ALA A 469 5.86 -0.66 -15.52
CA ALA A 469 6.52 0.00 -16.65
C ALA A 469 6.18 1.51 -16.66
N PRO A 470 7.15 2.42 -16.86
CA PRO A 470 6.89 3.86 -16.88
C PRO A 470 6.23 4.32 -18.19
N ASP A 471 5.32 5.30 -18.11
CA ASP A 471 4.81 6.00 -19.29
C ASP A 471 5.82 7.06 -19.77
N THR A 472 6.76 6.63 -20.62
CA THR A 472 7.80 7.51 -21.17
C THR A 472 7.30 8.61 -22.12
N SER A 473 5.98 8.75 -22.34
CA SER A 473 5.41 9.84 -23.13
C SER A 473 5.34 11.19 -22.40
N THR A 474 5.46 11.23 -21.07
CA THR A 474 5.40 12.47 -20.27
C THR A 474 6.63 12.63 -19.35
N PRO A 475 7.00 13.87 -18.93
CA PRO A 475 8.18 14.14 -18.12
C PRO A 475 8.25 13.42 -16.77
N LEU A 476 7.11 13.25 -16.08
CA LEU A 476 7.06 12.60 -14.76
C LEU A 476 7.04 11.06 -14.83
N GLN A 477 6.84 10.50 -16.02
CA GLN A 477 6.94 9.06 -16.31
C GLN A 477 6.21 8.14 -15.31
N PRO A 478 4.92 8.40 -15.00
CA PRO A 478 4.19 7.60 -14.03
C PRO A 478 4.05 6.15 -14.49
N GLU A 479 3.98 5.24 -13.52
CA GLU A 479 3.77 3.80 -13.76
C GLU A 479 2.47 3.59 -14.55
N GLN A 480 2.50 2.77 -15.61
CA GLN A 480 1.44 2.71 -16.62
C GLN A 480 0.07 2.30 -16.04
N TYR A 481 0.04 1.46 -15.00
CA TYR A 481 -1.21 1.12 -14.30
C TYR A 481 -1.87 2.33 -13.59
N ARG A 482 -1.11 3.38 -13.22
CA ARG A 482 -1.65 4.59 -12.55
C ARG A 482 -2.46 5.48 -13.49
N ILE A 483 -2.34 5.25 -14.81
CA ILE A 483 -3.13 5.93 -15.83
C ILE A 483 -4.44 5.16 -16.07
N TYR A 484 -5.41 5.80 -16.73
CA TYR A 484 -6.62 5.15 -17.22
C TYR A 484 -6.29 3.91 -18.08
N TRP A 485 -6.63 2.73 -17.57
CA TRP A 485 -6.28 1.41 -18.12
C TRP A 485 -6.49 1.28 -19.63
N ALA A 486 -7.52 1.93 -20.19
CA ALA A 486 -7.88 1.86 -21.60
C ALA A 486 -6.97 2.67 -22.54
N LYS A 487 -5.98 3.41 -22.00
CA LYS A 487 -4.84 3.91 -22.80
C LYS A 487 -4.03 2.74 -23.38
N TRP A 488 -4.07 1.58 -22.73
CA TRP A 488 -3.39 0.34 -23.12
C TRP A 488 -4.42 -0.60 -23.75
N ASP A 489 -4.28 -0.86 -25.04
CA ASP A 489 -5.32 -1.47 -25.87
C ASP A 489 -4.98 -2.93 -26.16
N PHE A 490 -5.31 -3.81 -25.20
CA PHE A 490 -5.05 -5.26 -25.25
C PHE A 490 -5.28 -5.94 -26.62
N PRO A 491 -6.29 -5.61 -27.46
CA PRO A 491 -6.44 -6.18 -28.80
C PRO A 491 -5.38 -5.77 -29.82
N THR A 492 -4.71 -4.64 -29.61
CA THR A 492 -3.56 -4.16 -30.40
C THR A 492 -2.26 -4.75 -29.86
N ASP A 493 -2.13 -4.89 -28.54
CA ASP A 493 -0.95 -5.49 -27.89
C ASP A 493 -0.90 -7.02 -28.06
N PHE A 494 -2.06 -7.70 -28.03
CA PHE A 494 -2.23 -9.15 -28.10
C PHE A 494 -3.27 -9.58 -29.17
N PRO A 495 -3.03 -9.31 -30.47
CA PRO A 495 -4.02 -9.57 -31.53
C PRO A 495 -4.36 -11.05 -31.71
N GLU A 496 -3.42 -11.95 -31.45
CA GLU A 496 -3.61 -13.41 -31.47
C GLU A 496 -3.89 -13.99 -30.06
N GLY A 497 -4.10 -13.12 -29.07
CA GLY A 497 -4.22 -13.47 -27.65
C GLY A 497 -2.86 -13.66 -26.96
N VAL A 498 -2.90 -13.96 -25.65
CA VAL A 498 -1.70 -14.19 -24.84
C VAL A 498 -1.20 -15.62 -25.03
N VAL A 499 0.03 -15.77 -25.55
CA VAL A 499 0.70 -17.05 -25.76
C VAL A 499 2.12 -16.98 -25.23
N PHE A 500 2.28 -17.22 -23.93
CA PHE A 500 3.55 -17.16 -23.23
C PHE A 500 4.32 -18.48 -23.40
N THR A 501 5.60 -18.41 -23.81
CA THR A 501 6.44 -19.61 -24.00
C THR A 501 7.61 -19.58 -23.03
N ILE A 502 7.63 -20.54 -22.09
CA ILE A 502 8.63 -20.63 -21.01
C ILE A 502 10.04 -20.72 -21.60
N GLY A 503 10.88 -19.74 -21.30
CA GLY A 503 12.26 -19.65 -21.79
C GLY A 503 12.43 -18.95 -23.14
N GLU A 504 11.34 -18.46 -23.76
CA GLU A 504 11.36 -17.64 -24.98
C GLU A 504 10.67 -16.28 -24.80
N SER A 505 9.60 -16.22 -24.01
CA SER A 505 8.82 -15.00 -23.72
C SER A 505 9.39 -14.15 -22.57
N ASP A 506 9.02 -12.86 -22.56
CA ASP A 506 9.36 -11.88 -21.51
C ASP A 506 8.11 -11.47 -20.72
N GLU A 507 8.13 -11.61 -19.39
CA GLU A 507 7.03 -11.27 -18.49
C GLU A 507 6.47 -9.85 -18.70
N ALA A 508 7.35 -8.88 -18.96
CA ALA A 508 6.99 -7.46 -19.06
C ALA A 508 6.41 -7.06 -20.42
N GLU A 509 6.46 -7.95 -21.42
CA GLU A 509 6.04 -7.65 -22.79
C GLU A 509 5.00 -8.66 -23.35
N ASP A 510 5.10 -9.93 -23.00
CA ASP A 510 4.26 -11.03 -23.53
C ASP A 510 3.11 -11.45 -22.58
N PHE A 511 3.01 -10.85 -21.39
CA PHE A 511 1.96 -11.12 -20.41
C PHE A 511 1.39 -9.81 -19.86
N ASN A 512 0.09 -9.72 -19.59
CA ASN A 512 -0.57 -8.44 -19.27
C ASN A 512 -1.00 -8.34 -17.81
N TYR A 513 -0.84 -7.18 -17.17
CA TYR A 513 -1.20 -6.99 -15.75
C TYR A 513 -2.70 -7.20 -15.42
N VAL A 514 -3.57 -7.22 -16.43
CA VAL A 514 -4.99 -7.55 -16.34
C VAL A 514 -5.41 -8.53 -17.44
N HIS A 515 -6.08 -9.60 -17.05
CA HIS A 515 -6.63 -10.62 -17.92
C HIS A 515 -8.17 -10.55 -17.95
N TRP A 516 -8.78 -10.55 -19.13
CA TRP A 516 -10.15 -10.08 -19.37
C TRP A 516 -11.09 -11.18 -19.85
N SER A 517 -12.36 -11.20 -19.41
CA SER A 517 -13.36 -12.08 -20.03
C SER A 517 -13.89 -11.54 -21.37
N VAL A 518 -13.97 -10.21 -21.48
CA VAL A 518 -14.26 -9.47 -22.71
C VAL A 518 -13.59 -8.09 -22.59
N PHE A 519 -12.89 -7.64 -23.62
CA PHE A 519 -12.21 -6.34 -23.55
C PHE A 519 -13.25 -5.25 -23.83
N PHE A 520 -13.55 -4.46 -22.81
CA PHE A 520 -14.90 -3.94 -22.63
C PHE A 520 -15.18 -2.61 -23.35
N GLY A 521 -16.39 -2.50 -23.93
CA GLY A 521 -16.82 -1.38 -24.77
C GLY A 521 -17.08 -0.05 -24.05
N TYR A 522 -18.31 0.23 -23.59
CA TYR A 522 -18.75 1.61 -23.32
C TYR A 522 -17.94 2.42 -22.28
N ALA A 523 -17.12 1.78 -21.44
CA ALA A 523 -16.25 2.41 -20.45
C ALA A 523 -14.77 2.48 -20.90
N ASN A 524 -14.49 2.09 -22.14
CA ASN A 524 -13.28 2.33 -22.90
C ASN A 524 -13.58 3.42 -23.94
N PHE A 525 -13.06 4.62 -23.73
CA PHE A 525 -13.28 5.76 -24.61
C PHE A 525 -12.61 5.63 -25.99
N LEU A 526 -11.52 4.85 -26.09
CA LEU A 526 -10.80 4.63 -27.35
C LEU A 526 -11.41 3.48 -28.17
N ARG A 527 -11.99 2.48 -27.51
CA ARG A 527 -12.65 1.30 -28.10
C ARG A 527 -14.05 1.09 -27.47
N PRO A 528 -15.06 1.91 -27.85
CA PRO A 528 -16.39 1.87 -27.23
C PRO A 528 -17.23 0.63 -27.58
N GLU A 529 -16.84 -0.14 -28.59
CA GLU A 529 -17.44 -1.43 -28.94
C GLU A 529 -16.63 -2.59 -28.30
N PRO A 530 -17.25 -3.53 -27.56
CA PRO A 530 -16.51 -4.59 -26.90
C PRO A 530 -15.81 -5.55 -27.89
N TYR A 531 -14.63 -6.04 -27.52
CA TYR A 531 -13.86 -7.00 -28.30
C TYR A 531 -13.81 -8.37 -27.59
N TYR A 532 -14.04 -9.43 -28.36
CA TYR A 532 -14.35 -10.78 -27.87
C TYR A 532 -13.41 -11.88 -28.39
N GLU A 533 -12.65 -11.62 -29.44
CA GLU A 533 -11.81 -12.61 -30.12
C GLU A 533 -10.46 -12.71 -29.42
N ASN A 534 -9.96 -13.92 -29.17
CA ASN A 534 -8.68 -14.17 -28.49
C ASN A 534 -8.54 -13.56 -27.06
N VAL A 535 -9.63 -13.01 -26.48
CA VAL A 535 -9.57 -12.28 -25.21
C VAL A 535 -9.65 -13.15 -23.97
N ASN A 536 -10.44 -14.23 -23.94
CA ASN A 536 -10.77 -14.90 -22.66
C ASN A 536 -9.88 -16.10 -22.28
N ASN A 537 -8.83 -16.38 -23.06
CA ASN A 537 -7.93 -17.53 -22.91
C ASN A 537 -6.47 -17.07 -22.98
N TRP A 538 -5.61 -17.61 -22.10
CA TRP A 538 -4.15 -17.46 -22.12
C TRP A 538 -3.53 -18.84 -22.29
N THR A 539 -2.52 -18.95 -23.16
CA THR A 539 -1.78 -20.20 -23.36
C THR A 539 -0.38 -20.08 -22.75
N ILE A 540 0.01 -21.01 -21.88
CA ILE A 540 1.39 -21.15 -21.39
C ILE A 540 1.99 -22.42 -22.01
N ARG A 541 3.03 -22.27 -22.82
CA ARG A 541 3.76 -23.38 -23.47
C ARG A 541 5.07 -23.66 -22.76
N PHE A 542 5.41 -24.94 -22.60
CA PHE A 542 6.64 -25.38 -21.93
C PHE A 542 7.09 -26.76 -22.42
N ASP A 543 8.38 -26.91 -22.69
CA ASP A 543 8.99 -28.19 -23.03
C ASP A 543 9.40 -28.98 -21.78
N LEU A 544 9.31 -30.32 -21.84
CA LEU A 544 9.82 -31.24 -20.83
C LEU A 544 10.71 -32.32 -21.46
N GLY A 545 11.82 -32.69 -20.81
CA GLY A 545 12.62 -33.86 -21.20
C GLY A 545 12.17 -35.14 -20.51
N ALA A 546 12.62 -36.30 -20.99
CA ALA A 546 12.40 -37.58 -20.30
C ALA A 546 12.92 -37.64 -18.84
N GLU A 547 13.92 -36.80 -18.49
CA GLU A 547 14.40 -36.66 -17.11
C GLU A 547 13.36 -35.95 -16.21
N ASP A 548 12.60 -34.99 -16.75
CA ASP A 548 11.60 -34.24 -15.97
C ASP A 548 10.45 -35.09 -15.47
N LEU A 549 10.10 -36.12 -16.25
CA LEU A 549 8.95 -37.00 -16.07
C LEU A 549 9.30 -38.31 -15.34
N ARG A 550 10.58 -38.70 -15.28
CA ARG A 550 11.02 -40.06 -14.91
C ARG A 550 10.48 -40.57 -13.59
N ASP A 551 10.47 -39.71 -12.58
CA ASP A 551 10.05 -40.02 -11.20
C ASP A 551 8.81 -39.19 -10.76
N ALA A 552 8.10 -38.56 -11.70
CA ALA A 552 6.96 -37.70 -11.41
C ALA A 552 5.65 -38.52 -11.30
N SER A 553 4.92 -38.36 -10.19
CA SER A 553 3.57 -38.94 -10.01
C SER A 553 2.45 -37.93 -10.24
N THR A 554 2.68 -36.69 -9.82
CA THR A 554 1.70 -35.60 -9.76
C THR A 554 2.37 -34.34 -10.30
N GLY A 555 1.66 -33.57 -11.10
CA GLY A 555 2.01 -32.18 -11.40
C GLY A 555 1.06 -31.23 -10.68
N THR A 556 1.55 -30.04 -10.35
CA THR A 556 0.75 -28.98 -9.72
C THR A 556 1.05 -27.66 -10.41
N LEU A 557 0.02 -27.03 -10.99
CA LEU A 557 0.10 -25.62 -11.35
C LEU A 557 -0.45 -24.81 -10.18
N THR A 558 0.38 -23.95 -9.59
CA THR A 558 -0.06 -22.97 -8.60
C THR A 558 -0.35 -21.66 -9.32
N VAL A 559 -1.56 -21.12 -9.15
CA VAL A 559 -1.94 -19.80 -9.67
C VAL A 559 -2.19 -18.90 -8.48
N GLN A 560 -1.49 -17.77 -8.42
CA GLN A 560 -1.73 -16.72 -7.42
C GLN A 560 -2.38 -15.53 -8.12
N PHE A 561 -3.40 -14.95 -7.49
CA PHE A 561 -4.04 -13.75 -7.99
C PHE A 561 -3.77 -12.56 -7.08
N ALA A 562 -3.12 -11.52 -7.61
CA ALA A 562 -3.05 -10.22 -6.97
C ALA A 562 -4.45 -9.61 -6.80
N GLY A 563 -5.39 -9.88 -7.72
CA GLY A 563 -6.76 -9.39 -7.67
C GLY A 563 -7.71 -10.04 -8.68
N VAL A 564 -9.02 -10.01 -8.37
CA VAL A 564 -10.08 -10.55 -9.25
C VAL A 564 -11.34 -9.68 -9.16
N LYS A 565 -11.96 -9.35 -10.29
CA LYS A 565 -13.33 -8.81 -10.36
C LYS A 565 -14.30 -9.90 -10.82
N THR A 566 -15.21 -10.33 -9.94
CA THR A 566 -16.39 -11.12 -10.34
C THR A 566 -17.57 -10.17 -10.62
N ALA A 567 -18.75 -10.70 -10.97
CA ALA A 567 -19.91 -9.85 -11.20
C ALA A 567 -20.43 -9.10 -9.95
N ASN A 568 -19.91 -9.40 -8.75
CA ASN A 568 -20.17 -8.60 -7.55
C ASN A 568 -19.47 -7.23 -7.52
N GLY A 569 -18.49 -6.97 -8.40
CA GLY A 569 -17.74 -5.72 -8.40
C GLY A 569 -17.05 -5.49 -7.04
N ASN A 570 -17.33 -4.36 -6.39
CA ASN A 570 -16.87 -4.09 -5.02
C ASN A 570 -17.89 -4.48 -3.93
N ASN A 571 -19.09 -4.94 -4.30
CA ASN A 571 -20.18 -5.26 -3.37
C ASN A 571 -20.11 -6.74 -2.93
N LYS A 572 -19.00 -7.12 -2.28
CA LYS A 572 -18.68 -8.50 -1.84
C LYS A 572 -19.76 -9.20 -1.03
N TRP A 573 -20.54 -8.44 -0.26
CA TRP A 573 -21.58 -8.95 0.63
C TRP A 573 -22.93 -9.17 -0.03
N ALA A 574 -23.21 -8.54 -1.17
CA ALA A 574 -24.49 -8.72 -1.84
C ALA A 574 -24.65 -10.14 -2.41
N GLU A 575 -25.84 -10.69 -2.23
CA GLU A 575 -26.31 -11.81 -3.04
C GLU A 575 -26.99 -11.23 -4.27
N LEU A 576 -26.41 -11.44 -5.45
CA LEU A 576 -26.93 -10.96 -6.72
C LEU A 576 -27.35 -12.19 -7.55
N PRO A 577 -28.51 -12.82 -7.26
CA PRO A 577 -28.90 -14.09 -7.88
C PRO A 577 -29.17 -13.97 -9.40
N ASP A 578 -29.40 -12.75 -9.90
CA ASP A 578 -29.55 -12.45 -11.32
C ASP A 578 -28.20 -12.25 -12.06
N GLU A 579 -27.06 -12.22 -11.34
CA GLU A 579 -25.72 -12.05 -11.90
C GLU A 579 -25.03 -13.43 -12.06
N PRO A 580 -24.96 -14.01 -13.27
CA PRO A 580 -24.52 -15.39 -13.47
C PRO A 580 -23.06 -15.64 -13.10
N TYR A 581 -22.23 -14.59 -13.04
CA TYR A 581 -20.81 -14.65 -12.73
C TYR A 581 -20.46 -14.02 -11.37
N SER A 582 -21.43 -13.94 -10.45
CA SER A 582 -21.19 -13.51 -9.06
C SER A 582 -20.11 -14.35 -8.39
N ASN A 583 -20.18 -15.67 -8.54
CA ASN A 583 -19.03 -16.55 -8.36
C ASN A 583 -18.50 -16.86 -9.77
N LEU A 584 -17.21 -16.71 -9.99
CA LEU A 584 -16.60 -16.71 -11.32
C LEU A 584 -15.90 -18.06 -11.58
N PRO A 585 -16.36 -18.86 -12.54
CA PRO A 585 -15.62 -20.04 -12.98
C PRO A 585 -14.31 -19.62 -13.64
N TYR A 586 -13.22 -20.33 -13.35
CA TYR A 586 -11.92 -20.20 -13.98
C TYR A 586 -11.38 -21.59 -14.25
N THR A 587 -11.14 -21.89 -15.53
CA THR A 587 -10.79 -23.24 -15.99
C THR A 587 -9.33 -23.31 -16.38
N VAL A 588 -8.65 -24.37 -15.96
CA VAL A 588 -7.31 -24.73 -16.46
C VAL A 588 -7.42 -26.04 -17.21
N ALA A 589 -6.90 -26.07 -18.44
CA ALA A 589 -6.76 -27.27 -19.26
C ALA A 589 -5.28 -27.52 -19.59
N LEU A 590 -4.87 -28.79 -19.60
CA LEU A 590 -3.52 -29.25 -19.94
C LEU A 590 -3.58 -30.14 -21.19
N ASN A 591 -2.78 -29.83 -22.22
CA ASN A 591 -2.69 -30.62 -23.45
C ASN A 591 -4.08 -30.91 -24.07
N GLY A 592 -4.99 -29.92 -24.07
CA GLY A 592 -6.35 -30.04 -24.59
C GLY A 592 -7.34 -30.83 -23.71
N LYS A 593 -7.05 -31.01 -22.41
CA LYS A 593 -7.92 -31.71 -21.44
C LYS A 593 -8.12 -30.82 -20.20
N ASP A 594 -9.36 -30.61 -19.76
CA ASP A 594 -9.64 -29.85 -18.53
C ASP A 594 -9.02 -30.55 -17.30
N VAL A 595 -8.25 -29.80 -16.50
CA VAL A 595 -7.73 -30.23 -15.20
C VAL A 595 -8.76 -29.94 -14.11
N GLU A 596 -9.21 -28.69 -14.03
CA GLU A 596 -10.24 -28.27 -13.09
C GLU A 596 -10.96 -27.01 -13.60
N THR A 597 -12.20 -26.79 -13.15
CA THR A 597 -12.83 -25.47 -13.15
C THR A 597 -13.01 -25.02 -11.71
N TRP A 598 -12.12 -24.15 -11.25
CA TRP A 598 -12.20 -23.53 -9.94
C TRP A 598 -13.30 -22.46 -9.95
N VAL A 599 -14.15 -22.43 -8.91
CA VAL A 599 -15.20 -21.42 -8.77
C VAL A 599 -14.77 -20.37 -7.75
N ILE A 600 -14.27 -19.23 -8.25
CA ILE A 600 -13.81 -18.10 -7.44
C ILE A 600 -15.03 -17.47 -6.74
N PRO A 601 -15.07 -17.42 -5.39
CA PRO A 601 -16.26 -16.97 -4.67
C PRO A 601 -16.38 -15.45 -4.67
N ARG A 602 -17.63 -14.95 -4.74
CA ARG A 602 -17.98 -13.52 -4.83
C ARG A 602 -17.30 -12.59 -3.82
N ILE A 603 -16.96 -13.11 -2.64
CA ILE A 603 -16.27 -12.39 -1.56
C ILE A 603 -14.90 -11.85 -1.96
N ARG A 604 -14.19 -12.53 -2.89
CA ARG A 604 -12.87 -12.09 -3.36
C ARG A 604 -12.94 -10.92 -4.35
N SER A 605 -14.11 -10.62 -4.91
CA SER A 605 -14.29 -9.60 -5.97
C SER A 605 -13.81 -8.20 -5.58
N GLY A 606 -13.14 -7.50 -6.51
CA GLY A 606 -12.76 -6.09 -6.43
C GLY A 606 -12.39 -5.52 -7.81
N SER A 607 -12.67 -4.24 -8.07
CA SER A 607 -12.47 -3.57 -9.37
C SER A 607 -11.12 -2.85 -9.52
N CYS A 608 -10.07 -3.44 -8.96
CA CYS A 608 -8.70 -2.89 -8.85
C CYS A 608 -8.05 -2.51 -10.19
N GLY A 609 -7.86 -3.46 -11.11
CA GLY A 609 -7.17 -3.18 -12.40
C GLY A 609 -7.78 -2.05 -13.24
N VAL A 610 -9.12 -1.91 -13.27
CA VAL A 610 -9.82 -0.80 -13.98
C VAL A 610 -9.84 0.52 -13.20
N ARG A 611 -9.35 0.51 -11.96
CA ARG A 611 -9.16 1.64 -11.06
C ARG A 611 -7.70 1.72 -10.61
N SER A 612 -6.77 1.53 -11.53
CA SER A 612 -5.35 1.81 -11.32
C SER A 612 -4.72 1.10 -10.10
N GLY A 613 -4.97 -0.19 -9.96
CA GLY A 613 -4.32 -1.05 -8.96
C GLY A 613 -3.72 -2.31 -9.56
N VAL A 614 -2.45 -2.57 -9.26
CA VAL A 614 -1.76 -3.86 -9.45
C VAL A 614 -1.87 -4.79 -8.24
N ILE A 615 -2.22 -4.25 -7.06
CA ILE A 615 -2.49 -4.99 -5.82
C ILE A 615 -3.98 -4.88 -5.48
N CYS A 616 -4.53 -5.96 -4.91
CA CYS A 616 -5.93 -6.08 -4.51
C CYS A 616 -6.03 -7.12 -3.38
N GLN A 617 -7.21 -7.74 -3.18
CA GLN A 617 -7.29 -8.92 -2.31
C GLN A 617 -6.64 -10.13 -2.96
N ASN A 618 -5.51 -10.58 -2.41
CA ASN A 618 -4.78 -11.74 -2.87
C ASN A 618 -5.39 -13.07 -2.41
N PHE A 619 -5.16 -14.12 -3.21
CA PHE A 619 -5.43 -15.52 -2.90
C PHE A 619 -4.86 -16.45 -3.98
N ASP A 620 -4.52 -17.69 -3.63
CA ASP A 620 -4.02 -18.72 -4.55
C ASP A 620 -4.95 -19.93 -4.70
N HIS A 621 -4.71 -20.73 -5.75
CA HIS A 621 -5.25 -22.08 -5.93
C HIS A 621 -4.22 -23.00 -6.58
N LYS A 622 -4.37 -24.31 -6.34
CA LYS A 622 -3.40 -25.34 -6.76
C LYS A 622 -4.12 -26.41 -7.58
N PHE A 623 -3.89 -26.38 -8.89
CA PHE A 623 -4.42 -27.33 -9.86
C PHE A 623 -3.53 -28.58 -9.87
N GLU A 624 -3.92 -29.63 -9.13
CA GLU A 624 -3.21 -30.91 -9.09
C GLU A 624 -3.73 -31.89 -10.16
N PHE A 625 -2.81 -32.54 -10.88
CA PHE A 625 -3.13 -33.50 -11.95
C PHE A 625 -2.12 -34.66 -12.01
N PRO A 626 -2.48 -35.84 -12.57
CA PRO A 626 -1.54 -36.95 -12.73
C PRO A 626 -0.38 -36.56 -13.67
N ALA A 627 0.87 -36.81 -13.29
CA ALA A 627 2.02 -36.43 -14.11
C ALA A 627 2.04 -37.13 -15.50
N GLY A 628 1.39 -38.29 -15.63
CA GLY A 628 1.17 -38.98 -16.92
C GLY A 628 0.24 -38.24 -17.90
N GLU A 629 -0.27 -37.06 -17.53
CA GLU A 629 -1.00 -36.15 -18.43
C GLU A 629 -0.08 -35.17 -19.18
N LEU A 630 1.17 -35.07 -18.74
CA LEU A 630 2.29 -34.43 -19.42
C LEU A 630 2.92 -35.39 -20.43
N LYS A 631 3.69 -34.84 -21.36
CA LYS A 631 4.45 -35.60 -22.38
C LYS A 631 5.86 -35.01 -22.54
N GLU A 632 6.78 -35.79 -23.10
CA GLU A 632 8.09 -35.29 -23.52
C GLU A 632 7.94 -34.35 -24.73
N GLY A 633 8.69 -33.25 -24.75
CA GLY A 633 8.48 -32.11 -25.65
C GLY A 633 7.40 -31.14 -25.17
N THR A 634 6.78 -30.40 -26.10
CA THR A 634 5.96 -29.22 -25.81
C THR A 634 4.59 -29.53 -25.22
N ASN A 635 4.42 -29.17 -23.95
CA ASN A 635 3.14 -29.15 -23.24
C ASN A 635 2.53 -27.74 -23.32
N GLU A 636 1.22 -27.66 -23.16
CA GLU A 636 0.50 -26.38 -23.06
C GLU A 636 -0.54 -26.43 -21.95
N PHE A 637 -0.57 -25.39 -21.12
CA PHE A 637 -1.75 -25.03 -20.35
C PHE A 637 -2.57 -24.00 -21.11
N VAL A 638 -3.89 -24.15 -21.12
CA VAL A 638 -4.83 -23.08 -21.47
C VAL A 638 -5.57 -22.68 -20.20
N LEU A 639 -5.56 -21.40 -19.90
CA LEU A 639 -6.13 -20.82 -18.69
C LEU A 639 -7.25 -19.87 -19.13
N SER A 640 -8.46 -20.10 -18.65
CA SER A 640 -9.68 -19.57 -19.27
C SER A 640 -10.62 -18.90 -18.28
N LEU A 641 -11.02 -17.67 -18.62
CA LEU A 641 -12.26 -17.08 -18.12
C LEU A 641 -13.44 -17.56 -18.98
N PRO A 642 -14.70 -17.53 -18.48
CA PRO A 642 -15.86 -17.85 -19.29
C PRO A 642 -16.01 -16.79 -20.37
N PHE A 643 -16.48 -17.16 -21.56
CA PHE A 643 -16.69 -16.22 -22.66
C PHE A 643 -17.78 -15.18 -22.31
N ASN A 644 -17.47 -13.89 -22.46
CA ASN A 644 -18.41 -12.78 -22.22
C ASN A 644 -19.03 -12.77 -20.80
N ALA A 645 -18.25 -13.15 -19.80
CA ALA A 645 -18.60 -13.01 -18.39
C ALA A 645 -18.61 -11.53 -17.99
N THR A 646 -19.83 -11.04 -17.80
CA THR A 646 -20.13 -9.62 -17.55
C THR A 646 -21.09 -9.46 -16.38
N ASN A 647 -21.24 -8.22 -15.90
CA ASN A 647 -22.14 -7.82 -14.83
C ASN A 647 -22.99 -6.61 -15.22
N LYS A 648 -24.14 -6.42 -14.57
CA LYS A 648 -24.90 -5.18 -14.66
C LYS A 648 -24.20 -4.09 -13.85
N GLU A 649 -23.29 -3.39 -14.50
CA GLU A 649 -22.58 -2.27 -13.91
C GLU A 649 -23.48 -1.01 -13.86
N THR A 650 -23.31 -0.20 -12.82
CA THR A 650 -24.15 0.99 -12.53
C THR A 650 -23.35 2.28 -12.46
N ALA A 651 -22.03 2.19 -12.31
CA ALA A 651 -21.11 3.28 -12.66
C ALA A 651 -20.77 3.23 -14.16
N LEU A 652 -20.09 4.27 -14.67
CA LEU A 652 -19.42 4.21 -15.97
C LEU A 652 -18.11 3.39 -15.81
N LEU A 653 -18.22 2.11 -15.51
CA LEU A 653 -17.10 1.17 -15.35
C LEU A 653 -17.21 0.00 -16.34
N PRO A 654 -16.09 -0.69 -16.64
CA PRO A 654 -16.10 -1.92 -17.42
C PRO A 654 -16.96 -3.00 -16.77
N GLY A 655 -18.02 -3.42 -17.46
CA GLY A 655 -18.92 -4.48 -17.02
C GLY A 655 -18.35 -5.90 -17.17
N THR A 656 -17.09 -6.08 -17.56
CA THR A 656 -16.41 -7.39 -17.65
C THR A 656 -15.91 -7.88 -16.30
N THR A 657 -15.74 -9.20 -16.15
CA THR A 657 -14.87 -9.78 -15.11
C THR A 657 -13.40 -9.72 -15.53
N ILE A 658 -12.50 -9.64 -14.54
CA ILE A 658 -11.03 -9.57 -14.74
C ILE A 658 -10.24 -10.37 -13.69
N LEU A 659 -9.02 -10.77 -14.04
CA LEU A 659 -8.02 -11.38 -13.17
C LEU A 659 -6.70 -10.58 -13.23
N GLN A 660 -5.91 -10.66 -12.17
CA GLN A 660 -4.55 -10.09 -12.04
C GLN A 660 -3.70 -11.11 -11.26
N SER A 661 -2.52 -11.50 -11.74
CA SER A 661 -1.61 -12.51 -11.12
C SER A 661 -0.47 -11.86 -10.31
N GLU A 662 0.49 -12.62 -9.75
CA GLU A 662 1.66 -12.10 -8.98
C GLU A 662 2.97 -12.67 -9.57
N GLU A 663 3.97 -11.91 -10.10
CA GLU A 663 5.21 -12.46 -10.75
C GLU A 663 6.62 -11.73 -10.67
N VAL A 664 7.55 -11.80 -11.68
CA VAL A 664 9.06 -11.64 -11.56
C VAL A 664 9.83 -10.40 -12.07
N ALA A 665 10.66 -9.90 -11.15
CA ALA A 665 11.89 -9.19 -11.46
C ALA A 665 13.17 -10.06 -11.31
N ASP A 666 13.86 -10.34 -12.43
CA ASP A 666 15.33 -10.45 -12.38
C ASP A 666 15.95 -9.06 -12.25
N ARG A 667 16.14 -8.64 -10.99
CA ARG A 667 16.78 -7.36 -10.66
C ARG A 667 18.26 -7.29 -11.10
N THR A 668 18.85 -8.37 -11.60
CA THR A 668 20.23 -8.41 -12.11
C THR A 668 20.39 -7.59 -13.39
N VAL A 669 19.46 -7.73 -14.34
CA VAL A 669 19.50 -6.97 -15.61
C VAL A 669 19.41 -5.47 -15.35
N GLN A 670 18.53 -5.05 -14.45
CA GLN A 670 18.39 -3.63 -14.07
C GLN A 670 19.68 -3.06 -13.46
N TYR A 671 20.38 -3.81 -12.60
CA TYR A 671 21.68 -3.36 -12.07
C TYR A 671 22.77 -3.27 -13.14
N LEU A 672 22.80 -4.19 -14.11
CA LEU A 672 23.71 -4.12 -15.24
C LEU A 672 23.43 -2.89 -16.12
N LEU A 673 22.16 -2.64 -16.47
CA LEU A 673 21.74 -1.47 -17.25
C LEU A 673 22.04 -0.16 -16.52
N TRP A 674 21.80 -0.09 -15.21
CA TRP A 674 22.13 1.09 -14.39
C TRP A 674 23.64 1.35 -14.33
N TRP A 675 24.47 0.32 -14.16
CA TRP A 675 25.93 0.47 -14.18
C TRP A 675 26.46 0.84 -15.56
N LEU A 676 25.92 0.26 -16.64
CA LEU A 676 26.23 0.66 -18.02
C LEU A 676 25.84 2.14 -18.26
N GLY A 677 24.70 2.58 -17.74
CA GLY A 677 24.30 3.99 -17.70
C GLY A 677 25.34 4.86 -17.01
N LYS A 678 25.74 4.53 -15.77
CA LYS A 678 26.74 5.30 -15.00
C LYS A 678 28.13 5.32 -15.64
N TYR A 679 28.58 4.23 -16.25
CA TYR A 679 29.85 4.23 -17.00
C TYR A 679 29.77 5.00 -18.33
N SER A 680 28.59 5.01 -18.98
CA SER A 680 28.32 5.84 -20.17
C SER A 680 28.31 7.33 -19.83
N GLU A 681 27.56 7.74 -18.79
CA GLU A 681 27.50 9.12 -18.27
C GLU A 681 28.88 9.68 -17.91
N THR A 682 29.72 8.88 -17.25
CA THR A 682 31.04 9.29 -16.77
C THR A 682 32.16 9.09 -17.80
N GLN A 683 31.86 8.46 -18.94
CA GLN A 683 32.80 8.00 -19.97
C GLN A 683 34.02 7.22 -19.43
N GLN A 684 33.86 6.54 -18.29
CA GLN A 684 34.90 5.67 -17.75
C GLN A 684 34.76 4.24 -18.31
N PRO A 685 35.86 3.54 -18.61
CA PRO A 685 35.80 2.16 -19.08
C PRO A 685 35.34 1.24 -17.95
N MET A 686 34.24 0.51 -18.17
CA MET A 686 33.80 -0.56 -17.29
C MET A 686 34.70 -1.79 -17.47
N GLU A 687 35.32 -2.29 -16.38
CA GLU A 687 35.95 -3.61 -16.37
C GLU A 687 34.86 -4.69 -16.31
N LEU A 688 34.21 -4.91 -17.46
CA LEU A 688 33.06 -5.80 -17.60
C LEU A 688 33.37 -7.24 -17.18
N ASP A 689 34.60 -7.72 -17.39
CA ASP A 689 34.98 -9.06 -16.92
C ASP A 689 35.18 -9.11 -15.40
N LEU A 690 35.57 -8.01 -14.74
CA LEU A 690 35.64 -7.93 -13.28
C LEU A 690 34.24 -7.93 -12.67
N PHE A 691 33.31 -7.18 -13.27
CA PHE A 691 31.88 -7.19 -12.91
C PHE A 691 31.26 -8.58 -13.09
N LEU A 692 31.43 -9.19 -14.27
CA LEU A 692 30.93 -10.53 -14.58
C LEU A 692 31.53 -11.59 -13.65
N ARG A 693 32.82 -11.50 -13.29
CA ARG A 693 33.43 -12.40 -12.28
C ARG A 693 32.77 -12.23 -10.91
N TYR A 694 32.51 -11.00 -10.46
CA TYR A 694 31.85 -10.76 -9.16
C TYR A 694 30.43 -11.34 -9.13
N MET A 695 29.66 -11.12 -10.20
CA MET A 695 28.31 -11.68 -10.38
C MET A 695 28.33 -13.21 -10.45
N VAL A 696 29.25 -13.80 -11.22
CA VAL A 696 29.41 -15.25 -11.36
C VAL A 696 29.84 -15.90 -10.04
N PHE A 697 30.63 -15.22 -9.19
CA PHE A 697 30.93 -15.73 -7.85
C PHE A 697 29.68 -15.77 -6.95
N GLY A 698 28.81 -14.75 -6.99
CA GLY A 698 27.53 -14.78 -6.27
C GLY A 698 26.58 -15.89 -6.77
N LEU A 699 26.47 -16.05 -8.09
CA LEU A 699 25.62 -17.09 -8.71
C LEU A 699 26.14 -18.52 -8.48
N LEU A 700 27.45 -18.73 -8.43
CA LEU A 700 28.02 -20.06 -8.20
C LEU A 700 27.92 -20.54 -6.75
N GLU A 701 27.92 -19.64 -5.75
CA GLU A 701 27.72 -20.02 -4.35
C GLU A 701 26.33 -20.63 -4.15
N ASP A 702 25.33 -20.12 -4.87
CA ASP A 702 23.93 -20.52 -4.72
C ASP A 702 23.56 -21.85 -5.41
N VAL A 703 24.33 -22.28 -6.41
CA VAL A 703 24.08 -23.50 -7.21
C VAL A 703 24.91 -24.69 -6.74
N VAL A 704 26.15 -24.49 -6.28
CA VAL A 704 27.13 -25.59 -6.13
C VAL A 704 27.06 -26.29 -4.75
N PHE A 705 26.75 -25.59 -3.66
CA PHE A 705 26.90 -26.13 -2.30
C PHE A 705 25.61 -26.70 -1.68
N SER A 706 25.14 -27.82 -2.22
CA SER A 706 24.03 -28.61 -1.64
C SER A 706 24.47 -29.95 -1.01
N LYS A 707 24.85 -29.88 0.28
CA LYS A 707 25.05 -31.01 1.24
C LYS A 707 26.42 -31.75 1.10
N PRO A 708 26.86 -32.60 2.08
CA PRO A 708 27.63 -32.06 3.21
C PRO A 708 28.79 -32.94 3.76
N PHE A 709 30.02 -32.42 3.90
CA PHE A 709 31.06 -33.01 4.76
C PHE A 709 32.13 -31.98 5.21
N GLY A 710 32.56 -32.03 6.49
CA GLY A 710 33.91 -31.60 6.93
C GLY A 710 34.14 -30.15 7.41
N PHE A 711 34.24 -29.96 8.74
CA PHE A 711 35.09 -29.01 9.50
C PHE A 711 35.37 -27.55 9.02
N ILE A 712 34.74 -26.57 9.70
CA ILE A 712 35.34 -25.60 10.69
C ILE A 712 36.84 -25.21 10.43
N THR A 713 37.30 -23.94 10.31
CA THR A 713 37.04 -22.70 11.12
C THR A 713 37.45 -21.38 10.40
N GLU A 714 36.79 -20.27 10.77
CA GLU A 714 37.29 -18.86 10.94
C GLU A 714 37.98 -18.01 9.83
N ILE A 715 38.05 -16.70 10.09
CA ILE A 715 38.05 -15.56 9.13
C ILE A 715 39.44 -14.88 9.02
N LEU A 716 39.68 -14.15 7.91
CA LEU A 716 40.74 -13.14 7.62
C LEU A 716 42.09 -13.67 7.05
N PRO A 717 42.85 -12.85 6.30
CA PRO A 717 42.42 -12.07 5.14
C PRO A 717 43.30 -12.32 3.87
N LYS A 718 42.83 -11.88 2.69
CA LYS A 718 43.50 -12.10 1.39
C LYS A 718 44.87 -11.42 1.33
N GLY A 719 45.88 -12.07 0.72
CA GLY A 719 47.18 -11.42 0.46
C GLY A 719 48.29 -12.32 -0.09
N GLN A 720 48.88 -13.19 0.74
CA GLN A 720 50.21 -13.76 0.46
C GLN A 720 50.30 -15.30 0.31
N LEU A 721 49.27 -16.08 0.70
CA LEU A 721 49.40 -17.54 0.76
C LEU A 721 49.60 -18.23 -0.60
N PHE A 722 49.08 -17.66 -1.70
CA PHE A 722 49.02 -18.35 -3.01
C PHE A 722 50.42 -18.65 -3.58
N ASN A 723 51.35 -17.70 -3.49
CA ASN A 723 52.70 -17.87 -4.03
C ASN A 723 53.50 -18.90 -3.22
N THR A 724 53.45 -18.83 -1.88
CA THR A 724 54.13 -19.79 -0.99
C THR A 724 53.56 -21.20 -1.11
N ALA A 725 52.25 -21.35 -1.35
CA ALA A 725 51.63 -22.64 -1.62
C ALA A 725 52.15 -23.26 -2.93
N MET A 726 52.26 -22.47 -4.01
CA MET A 726 52.78 -22.95 -5.29
C MET A 726 54.26 -23.34 -5.25
N GLU A 727 55.10 -22.60 -4.51
CA GLU A 727 56.50 -23.02 -4.27
C GLU A 727 56.57 -24.32 -3.45
N THR A 728 55.76 -24.46 -2.40
CA THR A 728 55.73 -25.67 -1.57
C THR A 728 55.27 -26.92 -2.34
N VAL A 729 54.32 -26.76 -3.28
CA VAL A 729 53.89 -27.84 -4.19
C VAL A 729 54.98 -28.18 -5.21
N SER A 730 55.68 -27.18 -5.74
CA SER A 730 56.82 -27.35 -6.66
C SER A 730 58.00 -28.11 -6.02
N GLU A 731 58.22 -27.96 -4.72
CA GLU A 731 59.19 -28.79 -3.99
C GLU A 731 58.67 -30.19 -3.66
N ARG A 732 57.41 -30.33 -3.21
CA ARG A 732 56.84 -31.64 -2.86
C ARG A 732 56.65 -32.58 -4.06
N GLN A 733 56.48 -32.08 -5.28
CA GLN A 733 56.44 -32.91 -6.50
C GLN A 733 57.77 -33.61 -6.84
N LYS A 734 58.85 -33.38 -6.09
CA LYS A 734 60.19 -33.98 -6.31
C LYS A 734 60.49 -35.18 -5.41
N ASN A 735 59.56 -35.60 -4.53
CA ASN A 735 59.75 -36.70 -3.60
C ASN A 735 58.71 -37.81 -3.84
N VAL A 736 59.13 -39.08 -3.81
CA VAL A 736 58.38 -40.21 -4.39
C VAL A 736 57.56 -40.99 -3.35
N ASP A 737 57.99 -41.00 -2.09
CA ASP A 737 57.44 -41.88 -1.04
C ASP A 737 56.67 -41.09 0.05
N ALA A 738 55.37 -40.87 -0.17
CA ALA A 738 54.46 -40.29 0.83
C ALA A 738 53.02 -40.82 0.66
N TYR A 739 52.75 -42.01 1.19
CA TYR A 739 51.41 -42.62 1.29
C TYR A 739 51.00 -42.77 2.77
N SER A 740 49.71 -42.93 3.03
CA SER A 740 49.04 -43.14 4.35
C SER A 740 48.84 -41.93 5.27
N ASP A 741 47.80 -42.07 6.11
CA ASP A 741 47.32 -41.26 7.24
C ASP A 741 47.12 -39.75 7.00
N LEU A 742 45.87 -39.26 7.03
CA LEU A 742 45.20 -39.07 8.32
C LEU A 742 43.68 -39.28 8.31
N VAL A 743 43.20 -40.37 8.92
CA VAL A 743 41.92 -40.38 9.66
C VAL A 743 42.25 -40.03 11.11
N ALA A 744 42.40 -38.75 11.41
CA ALA A 744 42.53 -38.26 12.79
C ALA A 744 42.29 -36.73 12.92
N HIS A 745 41.20 -36.21 12.35
CA HIS A 745 40.36 -35.12 12.88
C HIS A 745 39.10 -35.02 12.01
#